data_AF-A0A832AU90-F1
#
_entry.id   AF-A0A832AU90-F1
#
_cell.length_a   1.000
_cell.length_b   1.000
_cell.length_c   1.000
_cell.angle_alpha   90.00
_cell.angle_beta   90.00
_cell.angle_gamma   90.00
#
_symmetry.space_group_name_H-M   'P 1'
#
loop_
_entity.id
_entity.type
_entity.pdbx_description
1 polymer ?
#
loop_
_entity_poly.entity_id
_entity_poly.type
_entity_poly.pdbx_seq_one_letter_code
_entity_poly.pdbx_strand_id
1 'polypeptide(L)'
;MLNQYDFITFNTSSLPKGSVLVFSPHPDDETFGLGGSLLLMKQHGVEVNVVLMTDGSKGGNVDVRLKEVNQAAQLLGVKEVVEFGEKDGELNVTQKNINKTIKILQTFSPEIVFFPSPYEYHPDHRATAWIVWSALRSIAYRGHIFSFEIANQSPVNTLIDITSVFEEKVKAMQIFDSQNSQLDYVNTIVSMNRVRAYTVSHEGVEYAEAFYGFPDCHYDLMTYFNRTLHMYAYETHSKSIPLVSVLIRTKNRPERLYVALESISNQLFQNIEINIFNDGGIDITDLLVDFNFLNINLQQSETSNGRAFAANRLLEMASGEYLIFLDDDDTFDANHIDNLVNIVVENPACLVTYAGIRIGGGLQRGAYNRPFNAALLRRENYIPIHAVLFSRKLIDEHGCKFDESLEVYEDWDFWIQAAQISEFVHHNEITATYHINGQSGASGAGGNSVQEVDLFHWTLKIYKKWKERWSERQLAATFSLPVEGSCEEQKREIQRLSEKLQHYDTKLRQINDEVAREKEHNLVLKNINIATKKTISKVLKERIHTFEQPSSTRSFILMSTFEKEDECIELFKTVFKAEMSREFWNWKYAETKWRGVCAVHNNRVIAHYNAMPRTLYYFGKKIKALQPCDTMVHEKFRGGIRTQSPFYMTLSVWVNSNIGVDQEYSLTYGFPNKRVMDVSRHLKVYEKVDAISEVHYRFNENSEDLKSIYRTVLMNSSEPTTAHQIDALWLQMLEDFNDSILGIRNSVYVQRRYLHHPAYKYECYLVFNENVLIGLFVVKREQDVVLLMDIISKKENFKAIINEALTLFKHIKCWITTSKTELMATQHS
;
A
#
# COMPACT_ATOMS: atom_id res chain seq x y z
N MET A 1 -37.04 25.00 9.39
CA MET A 1 -36.01 25.95 8.91
C MET A 1 -34.77 25.61 9.69
N LEU A 2 -33.69 25.17 9.03
CA LEU A 2 -32.40 24.98 9.68
C LEU A 2 -31.91 26.35 10.18
N ASN A 3 -31.38 26.40 11.38
CA ASN A 3 -30.82 27.62 11.94
C ASN A 3 -29.52 27.94 11.19
N GLN A 4 -29.24 29.21 10.93
CA GLN A 4 -27.99 29.61 10.26
C GLN A 4 -26.75 29.14 11.02
N TYR A 5 -26.86 29.01 12.35
CA TYR A 5 -25.81 28.46 13.21
C TYR A 5 -25.59 26.96 13.03
N ASP A 6 -26.56 26.20 12.49
CA ASP A 6 -26.41 24.77 12.20
C ASP A 6 -25.46 24.52 11.01
N PHE A 7 -25.09 25.58 10.27
CA PHE A 7 -24.16 25.54 9.13
C PHE A 7 -22.76 26.07 9.48
N ILE A 8 -22.54 26.49 10.72
CA ILE A 8 -21.23 26.92 11.19
C ILE A 8 -20.47 25.68 11.67
N THR A 9 -19.47 25.27 10.90
CA THR A 9 -18.86 23.94 11.00
C THR A 9 -17.57 23.88 11.81
N PHE A 10 -17.03 25.01 12.28
CA PHE A 10 -15.74 25.04 12.95
C PHE A 10 -15.79 25.61 14.38
N ASN A 11 -14.92 25.05 15.23
CA ASN A 11 -14.47 25.65 16.47
C ASN A 11 -13.01 26.11 16.30
N THR A 12 -12.57 27.06 17.13
CA THR A 12 -11.16 27.45 17.16
C THR A 12 -10.32 26.38 17.83
N SER A 13 -9.15 26.12 17.27
CA SER A 13 -8.15 25.21 17.83
C SER A 13 -7.04 25.98 18.55
N SER A 14 -6.44 25.37 19.56
CA SER A 14 -5.21 25.89 20.16
C SER A 14 -4.02 25.60 19.26
N LEU A 15 -2.99 26.44 19.31
CA LEU A 15 -1.73 26.16 18.63
C LEU A 15 -1.03 24.94 19.24
N PRO A 16 -0.53 24.00 18.41
CA PRO A 16 0.23 22.86 18.89
C PRO A 16 1.54 23.29 19.56
N LYS A 17 2.00 22.51 20.54
CA LYS A 17 3.25 22.75 21.28
C LYS A 17 4.40 22.00 20.60
N GLY A 18 5.57 22.64 20.53
CA GLY A 18 6.79 22.02 20.04
C GLY A 18 7.58 22.94 19.11
N SER A 19 8.77 22.50 18.69
CA SER A 19 9.57 23.28 17.72
C SER A 19 8.94 23.27 16.33
N VAL A 20 8.91 24.44 15.67
CA VAL A 20 8.18 24.65 14.41
C VAL A 20 9.16 24.91 13.27
N LEU A 21 8.92 24.27 12.12
CA LEU A 21 9.56 24.59 10.85
C LEU A 21 8.51 24.94 9.79
N VAL A 22 8.63 26.13 9.21
CA VAL A 22 7.73 26.63 8.17
C VAL A 22 8.44 26.62 6.82
N PHE A 23 7.86 25.98 5.81
CA PHE A 23 8.33 26.05 4.43
C PHE A 23 7.53 27.12 3.68
N SER A 24 8.17 28.27 3.47
CA SER A 24 7.62 29.45 2.81
C SER A 24 8.08 29.46 1.35
N PRO A 25 7.18 29.37 0.35
CA PRO A 25 7.57 29.34 -1.05
C PRO A 25 8.36 30.59 -1.48
N HIS A 26 7.86 31.76 -1.09
CA HIS A 26 8.42 33.08 -1.38
C HIS A 26 8.67 33.89 -0.09
N PRO A 27 9.56 34.91 -0.13
CA PRO A 27 9.76 35.83 0.98
C PRO A 27 8.53 36.74 1.20
N ASP A 28 7.56 36.27 2.00
CA ASP A 28 6.30 36.93 2.43
C ASP A 28 5.22 35.91 2.85
N ASP A 29 5.20 34.75 2.19
CA ASP A 29 4.13 33.75 2.31
C ASP A 29 3.91 33.26 3.75
N GLU A 30 4.97 33.16 4.57
CA GLU A 30 4.84 32.79 5.98
C GLU A 30 4.13 33.88 6.80
N THR A 31 4.38 35.14 6.46
CA THR A 31 3.78 36.28 7.14
C THR A 31 2.31 36.43 6.75
N PHE A 32 2.01 36.30 5.45
CA PHE A 32 0.64 36.40 4.94
C PHE A 32 -0.23 35.23 5.39
N GLY A 33 0.26 33.99 5.26
CA GLY A 33 -0.51 32.80 5.56
C GLY A 33 -0.70 32.52 7.06
N LEU A 34 0.37 32.69 7.85
CA LEU A 34 0.40 32.27 9.26
C LEU A 34 0.98 33.30 10.24
N GLY A 35 1.12 34.56 9.85
CA GLY A 35 1.74 35.60 10.69
C GLY A 35 1.05 35.81 12.05
N GLY A 36 -0.27 35.63 12.14
CA GLY A 36 -0.99 35.70 13.42
C GLY A 36 -0.64 34.51 14.32
N SER A 37 -0.64 33.30 13.75
CA SER A 37 -0.21 32.09 14.45
C SER A 37 1.25 32.18 14.92
N LEU A 38 2.14 32.77 14.12
CA LEU A 38 3.54 33.02 14.50
C LEU A 38 3.66 33.98 15.69
N LEU A 39 2.86 35.05 15.73
CA LEU A 39 2.82 35.97 16.87
C LEU A 39 2.31 35.31 18.15
N LEU A 40 1.28 34.47 18.04
CA LEU A 40 0.80 33.69 19.18
C LEU A 40 1.85 32.67 19.65
N MET A 41 2.54 31.99 18.73
CA MET A 41 3.67 31.11 19.05
C MET A 41 4.77 31.84 19.81
N LYS A 42 5.12 33.06 19.36
CA LYS A 42 6.08 33.94 20.04
C LYS A 42 5.64 34.28 21.47
N GLN A 43 4.36 34.61 21.69
CA GLN A 43 3.83 34.89 23.04
C GLN A 43 3.94 33.68 23.98
N HIS A 44 3.92 32.47 23.44
CA HIS A 44 4.06 31.21 24.18
C HIS A 44 5.51 30.70 24.23
N GLY A 45 6.48 31.45 23.72
CA GLY A 45 7.90 31.07 23.72
C GLY A 45 8.23 29.88 22.83
N VAL A 46 7.42 29.62 21.79
CA VAL A 46 7.64 28.55 20.82
C VAL A 46 8.76 28.96 19.86
N GLU A 47 9.71 28.05 19.65
CA GLU A 47 10.79 28.26 18.69
C GLU A 47 10.32 27.98 17.26
N VAL A 48 10.40 28.99 16.39
CA VAL A 48 10.02 28.89 14.98
C VAL A 48 11.20 29.19 14.06
N ASN A 49 11.43 28.33 13.08
CA ASN A 49 12.36 28.55 11.97
C ASN A 49 11.60 28.56 10.64
N VAL A 50 12.04 29.38 9.69
CA VAL A 50 11.42 29.53 8.36
C VAL A 50 12.42 29.12 7.29
N VAL A 51 11.96 28.38 6.29
CA VAL A 51 12.73 27.97 5.11
C VAL A 51 12.13 28.65 3.89
N LEU A 52 12.89 29.55 3.26
CA LEU A 52 12.49 30.21 2.02
C LEU A 52 12.84 29.29 0.84
N MET A 53 11.83 28.72 0.19
CA MET A 53 12.03 27.76 -0.90
C MET A 53 12.65 28.40 -2.14
N THR A 54 12.32 29.68 -2.39
CA THR A 54 12.83 30.46 -3.52
C THR A 54 13.37 31.82 -3.11
N ASP A 55 14.15 32.45 -4.00
CA ASP A 55 14.75 33.78 -3.81
C ASP A 55 13.77 34.95 -4.02
N GLY A 56 12.55 34.69 -4.49
CA GLY A 56 11.57 35.72 -4.77
C GLY A 56 11.91 36.66 -5.95
N SER A 57 12.86 36.30 -6.80
CA SER A 57 13.40 37.16 -7.87
C SER A 57 12.40 37.62 -8.94
N LYS A 58 11.23 36.99 -9.07
CA LYS A 58 10.17 37.45 -10.00
C LYS A 58 9.24 38.47 -9.33
N GLY A 59 9.17 38.49 -8.01
CA GLY A 59 8.46 39.50 -7.23
C GLY A 59 9.25 40.80 -7.00
N GLY A 60 10.49 40.92 -7.48
CA GLY A 60 11.27 42.15 -7.37
C GLY A 60 12.75 41.93 -7.12
N ASN A 61 13.41 42.93 -6.53
CA ASN A 61 14.83 42.84 -6.18
C ASN A 61 15.04 41.89 -4.99
N VAL A 62 15.85 40.84 -5.18
CA VAL A 62 16.12 39.79 -4.20
C VAL A 62 16.65 40.34 -2.87
N ASP A 63 17.57 41.31 -2.90
CA ASP A 63 18.15 41.89 -1.67
C ASP A 63 17.11 42.67 -0.86
N VAL A 64 16.20 43.37 -1.55
CA VAL A 64 15.08 44.06 -0.91
C VAL A 64 14.12 43.06 -0.29
N ARG A 65 13.72 42.02 -1.02
CA ARG A 65 12.83 40.97 -0.52
C ARG A 65 13.41 40.23 0.69
N LEU A 66 14.70 39.88 0.63
CA LEU A 66 15.39 39.26 1.75
C LEU A 66 15.47 40.18 2.97
N LYS A 67 15.62 41.50 2.77
CA LYS A 67 15.59 42.46 3.86
C LYS A 67 14.20 42.58 4.48
N GLU A 68 13.15 42.63 3.68
CA GLU A 68 11.76 42.71 4.13
C GLU A 68 11.37 41.48 4.95
N VAL A 69 11.63 40.26 4.44
CA VAL A 69 11.29 39.03 5.17
C VAL A 69 12.06 38.90 6.48
N ASN A 70 13.33 39.33 6.54
CA ASN A 70 14.09 39.33 7.79
C ASN A 70 13.54 40.35 8.80
N GLN A 71 13.07 41.51 8.35
CA GLN A 71 12.41 42.49 9.21
C GLN A 71 11.07 41.96 9.75
N ALA A 72 10.28 41.30 8.91
CA ALA A 72 9.03 40.66 9.31
C ALA A 72 9.29 39.50 10.28
N ALA A 73 10.24 38.62 9.98
CA ALA A 73 10.68 37.52 10.84
C ALA A 73 11.05 37.99 12.25
N GLN A 74 11.77 39.11 12.37
CA GLN A 74 12.12 39.70 13.67
C GLN A 74 10.87 40.16 14.45
N LEU A 75 9.89 40.78 13.78
CA LEU A 75 8.65 41.19 14.41
C LEU A 75 7.82 39.97 14.87
N LEU A 76 7.76 38.94 14.03
CA LEU A 76 7.01 37.70 14.26
C LEU A 76 7.67 36.76 15.28
N GLY A 77 8.92 37.00 15.67
CA GLY A 77 9.65 36.15 16.62
C GLY A 77 10.23 34.88 16.02
N VAL A 78 10.45 34.86 14.70
CA VAL A 78 11.14 33.77 14.00
C VAL A 78 12.62 33.80 14.40
N LYS A 79 13.15 32.64 14.79
CA LYS A 79 14.54 32.48 15.27
C LYS A 79 15.54 32.54 14.12
N GLU A 80 15.25 31.84 13.02
CA GLU A 80 16.14 31.76 11.86
C GLU A 80 15.33 31.69 10.56
N VAL A 81 15.82 32.39 9.54
CA VAL A 81 15.33 32.33 8.16
C VAL A 81 16.41 31.66 7.31
N VAL A 82 16.07 30.53 6.71
CA VAL A 82 17.00 29.65 5.98
C VAL A 82 16.70 29.70 4.49
N GLU A 83 17.70 30.01 3.67
CA GLU A 83 17.55 30.02 2.22
C GLU A 83 17.69 28.61 1.61
N PHE A 84 16.66 28.15 0.89
CA PHE A 84 16.69 26.91 0.12
C PHE A 84 17.39 27.07 -1.23
N GLY A 85 17.50 28.29 -1.77
CA GLY A 85 18.37 28.60 -2.91
C GLY A 85 17.90 28.11 -4.28
N GLU A 86 16.59 27.88 -4.47
CA GLU A 86 16.01 27.73 -5.82
C GLU A 86 15.50 29.09 -6.31
N LYS A 87 15.34 29.25 -7.63
CA LYS A 87 14.87 30.52 -8.20
C LYS A 87 13.35 30.59 -8.27
N ASP A 88 12.83 31.80 -8.07
CA ASP A 88 11.40 32.09 -8.16
C ASP A 88 10.80 31.70 -9.53
N GLY A 89 9.72 30.93 -9.50
CA GLY A 89 9.00 30.34 -10.61
C GLY A 89 9.77 29.25 -11.36
N GLU A 90 10.85 28.72 -10.78
CA GLU A 90 11.61 27.57 -11.28
C GLU A 90 11.63 26.40 -10.28
N LEU A 91 10.86 26.47 -9.19
CA LEU A 91 10.82 25.43 -8.17
C LEU A 91 10.13 24.17 -8.70
N ASN A 92 10.89 23.08 -8.83
CA ASN A 92 10.40 21.82 -9.37
C ASN A 92 10.48 20.69 -8.34
N VAL A 93 9.49 19.78 -8.38
CA VAL A 93 9.46 18.56 -7.56
C VAL A 93 10.49 17.57 -8.10
N THR A 94 11.69 17.61 -7.53
CA THR A 94 12.83 16.78 -7.94
C THR A 94 13.41 16.03 -6.76
N GLN A 95 14.07 14.89 -7.01
CA GLN A 95 14.75 14.14 -5.94
C GLN A 95 15.84 14.98 -5.23
N LYS A 96 16.48 15.91 -5.96
CA LYS A 96 17.44 16.87 -5.40
C LYS A 96 16.77 17.72 -4.31
N ASN A 97 15.63 18.33 -4.62
CA ASN A 97 14.92 19.23 -3.72
C ASN A 97 14.26 18.46 -2.56
N ILE A 98 13.76 17.25 -2.81
CA ILE A 98 13.27 16.34 -1.75
C ILE A 98 14.41 15.98 -0.80
N ASN A 99 15.57 15.55 -1.30
CA ASN A 99 16.73 15.21 -0.46
C ASN A 99 17.27 16.40 0.32
N LYS A 100 17.24 17.62 -0.25
CA LYS A 100 17.61 18.84 0.45
C LYS A 100 16.64 19.14 1.60
N THR A 101 15.35 18.96 1.35
CA THR A 101 14.29 19.11 2.37
C THR A 101 14.45 18.09 3.50
N ILE A 102 14.74 16.82 3.18
CA ILE A 102 15.05 15.78 4.18
C ILE A 102 16.21 16.21 5.07
N LYS A 103 17.29 16.76 4.50
CA LYS A 103 18.43 17.24 5.29
C LYS A 103 18.05 18.38 6.23
N ILE A 104 17.25 19.33 5.76
CA ILE A 104 16.74 20.44 6.59
C ILE A 104 15.89 19.90 7.74
N LEU A 105 14.95 18.99 7.45
CA LEU A 105 14.13 18.32 8.46
C LEU A 105 14.99 17.57 9.49
N GLN A 106 16.06 16.90 9.07
CA GLN A 106 17.00 16.23 9.98
C GLN A 106 17.82 17.22 10.82
N THR A 107 18.22 18.36 10.25
CA THR A 107 18.99 19.39 10.94
C THR A 107 18.18 20.06 12.04
N PHE A 108 16.95 20.48 11.74
CA PHE A 108 16.10 21.17 12.72
C PHE A 108 15.32 20.20 13.62
N SER A 109 15.08 18.96 13.16
CA SER A 109 14.26 17.96 13.85
C SER A 109 12.97 18.54 14.42
N PRO A 110 12.15 19.24 13.61
CA PRO A 110 10.98 19.94 14.11
C PRO A 110 9.92 18.95 14.59
N GLU A 111 9.12 19.36 15.57
CA GLU A 111 7.92 18.63 16.02
C GLU A 111 6.69 19.00 15.20
N ILE A 112 6.70 20.19 14.58
CA ILE A 112 5.60 20.71 13.78
C ILE A 112 6.14 21.25 12.44
N VAL A 113 5.51 20.85 11.33
CA VAL A 113 5.86 21.31 9.98
C VAL A 113 4.68 22.01 9.32
N PHE A 114 4.90 23.23 8.83
CA PHE A 114 3.95 23.99 8.01
C PHE A 114 4.44 24.11 6.56
N PHE A 115 3.53 23.98 5.59
CA PHE A 115 3.77 24.23 4.17
C PHE A 115 2.50 24.78 3.49
N PRO A 116 2.54 25.41 2.30
CA PRO A 116 1.33 25.92 1.65
C PRO A 116 0.35 24.82 1.22
N SER A 117 -0.93 25.14 1.09
CA SER A 117 -1.93 24.26 0.50
C SER A 117 -1.55 23.81 -0.93
N PRO A 118 -1.78 22.53 -1.32
CA PRO A 118 -1.58 22.08 -2.69
C PRO A 118 -2.61 22.66 -3.69
N TYR A 119 -3.63 23.38 -3.21
CA TYR A 119 -4.64 24.07 -4.03
C TYR A 119 -4.31 25.54 -4.32
N GLU A 120 -3.14 26.03 -3.88
CA GLU A 120 -2.71 27.38 -4.18
C GLU A 120 -2.58 27.61 -5.70
N TYR A 121 -2.88 28.84 -6.14
CA TYR A 121 -2.83 29.22 -7.55
C TYR A 121 -1.40 29.24 -8.09
N HIS A 122 -0.42 29.60 -7.26
CA HIS A 122 0.96 29.72 -7.68
C HIS A 122 1.64 28.35 -7.83
N PRO A 123 2.35 28.07 -8.94
CA PRO A 123 3.02 26.79 -9.15
C PRO A 123 4.07 26.47 -8.08
N ASP A 124 4.84 27.45 -7.61
CA ASP A 124 5.85 27.22 -6.55
C ASP A 124 5.23 26.86 -5.21
N HIS A 125 4.03 27.36 -4.91
CA HIS A 125 3.30 26.98 -3.69
C HIS A 125 2.96 25.49 -3.75
N ARG A 126 2.37 25.05 -4.87
CA ARG A 126 2.07 23.63 -5.10
C ARG A 126 3.35 22.77 -5.11
N ALA A 127 4.41 23.23 -5.77
CA ALA A 127 5.68 22.51 -5.81
C ALA A 127 6.28 22.35 -4.41
N THR A 128 6.23 23.40 -3.58
CA THR A 128 6.64 23.35 -2.17
C THR A 128 5.86 22.29 -1.42
N ALA A 129 4.53 22.29 -1.52
CA ALA A 129 3.68 21.29 -0.88
C ALA A 129 4.10 19.86 -1.26
N TRP A 130 4.31 19.59 -2.55
CA TRP A 130 4.73 18.27 -3.03
C TRP A 130 6.14 17.86 -2.61
N ILE A 131 7.10 18.81 -2.59
CA ILE A 131 8.48 18.55 -2.15
C ILE A 131 8.50 18.22 -0.65
N VAL A 132 7.86 19.05 0.17
CA VAL A 132 7.79 18.87 1.62
C VAL A 132 7.08 17.57 1.94
N TRP A 133 5.89 17.32 1.37
CA TRP A 133 5.16 16.09 1.59
C TRP A 133 6.01 14.86 1.25
N SER A 134 6.61 14.84 0.06
CA SER A 134 7.47 13.72 -0.38
C SER A 134 8.66 13.48 0.57
N ALA A 135 9.24 14.54 1.13
CA ALA A 135 10.31 14.45 2.12
C ALA A 135 9.81 13.83 3.43
N LEU A 136 8.66 14.32 3.95
CA LEU A 136 8.03 13.78 5.18
C LEU A 136 7.73 12.29 5.04
N ARG A 137 7.15 11.86 3.90
CA ARG A 137 6.89 10.44 3.61
C ARG A 137 8.16 9.61 3.60
N SER A 138 9.22 10.14 2.98
CA SER A 138 10.49 9.42 2.81
C SER A 138 11.18 9.12 4.13
N ILE A 139 10.94 9.94 5.17
CA ILE A 139 11.49 9.74 6.52
C ILE A 139 10.48 9.16 7.51
N ALA A 140 9.27 8.81 7.05
CA ALA A 140 8.15 8.40 7.90
C ALA A 140 7.95 9.35 9.09
N TYR A 141 7.84 10.65 8.79
CA TYR A 141 7.71 11.71 9.79
C TYR A 141 6.49 11.49 10.69
N ARG A 142 6.67 11.70 12.01
CA ARG A 142 5.66 11.45 13.05
C ARG A 142 5.26 12.70 13.84
N GLY A 143 5.77 13.87 13.47
CA GLY A 143 5.35 15.13 14.09
C GLY A 143 4.04 15.63 13.50
N HIS A 144 3.57 16.79 13.96
CA HIS A 144 2.37 17.42 13.46
C HIS A 144 2.62 18.08 12.09
N ILE A 145 1.67 17.90 11.18
CA ILE A 145 1.82 18.34 9.79
C ILE A 145 0.62 19.23 9.45
N PHE A 146 0.88 20.45 9.00
CA PHE A 146 -0.16 21.39 8.61
C PHE A 146 0.12 21.98 7.25
N SER A 147 -0.96 22.17 6.47
CA SER A 147 -0.92 23.09 5.34
C SER A 147 -1.69 24.38 5.63
N PHE A 148 -1.23 25.50 5.10
CA PHE A 148 -1.83 26.82 5.32
C PHE A 148 -2.24 27.50 4.00
N GLU A 149 -3.19 28.43 4.10
CA GLU A 149 -3.68 29.23 2.97
C GLU A 149 -2.82 30.47 2.75
N ILE A 150 -2.65 30.89 1.50
CA ILE A 150 -1.99 32.15 1.15
C ILE A 150 -2.90 32.98 0.25
N ALA A 151 -3.14 32.53 -0.99
CA ALA A 151 -3.91 33.29 -1.97
C ALA A 151 -5.26 32.63 -2.30
N ASN A 152 -5.49 31.39 -1.86
CA ASN A 152 -6.71 30.65 -2.16
C ASN A 152 -7.36 30.05 -0.91
N GLN A 153 -8.69 30.09 -0.85
CA GLN A 153 -9.44 29.30 0.12
C GLN A 153 -9.45 27.83 -0.30
N SER A 154 -8.84 27.00 0.54
CA SER A 154 -8.67 25.57 0.41
C SER A 154 -9.57 24.82 1.40
N PRO A 155 -9.70 23.50 1.26
CA PRO A 155 -10.29 22.68 2.33
C PRO A 155 -9.45 22.81 3.61
N VAL A 156 -10.12 23.00 4.75
CA VAL A 156 -9.49 23.23 6.07
C VAL A 156 -10.23 22.42 7.13
N ASN A 157 -9.52 22.05 8.19
CA ASN A 157 -10.09 21.32 9.35
C ASN A 157 -9.60 21.89 10.69
N THR A 158 -8.81 22.98 10.66
CA THR A 158 -8.24 23.64 11.84
C THR A 158 -8.27 25.15 11.63
N LEU A 159 -8.90 25.89 12.54
CA LEU A 159 -8.91 27.36 12.53
C LEU A 159 -8.27 27.89 13.80
N ILE A 160 -7.33 28.83 13.68
CA ILE A 160 -6.68 29.48 14.82
C ILE A 160 -7.23 30.89 14.95
N ASP A 161 -7.77 31.22 16.12
CA ASP A 161 -8.16 32.61 16.44
C ASP A 161 -6.92 33.48 16.58
N ILE A 162 -6.82 34.49 15.72
CA ILE A 162 -5.72 35.46 15.72
C ILE A 162 -6.19 36.87 16.08
N THR A 163 -7.43 37.02 16.57
CA THR A 163 -8.07 38.32 16.86
C THR A 163 -7.20 39.17 17.80
N SER A 164 -6.61 38.56 18.82
CA SER A 164 -5.77 39.26 19.81
C SER A 164 -4.44 39.80 19.27
N VAL A 165 -3.95 39.26 18.14
CA VAL A 165 -2.66 39.63 17.52
C VAL A 165 -2.83 40.20 16.11
N PHE A 166 -4.07 40.40 15.66
CA PHE A 166 -4.37 40.73 14.27
C PHE A 166 -3.73 42.05 13.82
N GLU A 167 -3.76 43.09 14.67
CA GLU A 167 -3.11 44.37 14.35
C GLU A 167 -1.60 44.25 14.18
N GLU A 168 -0.95 43.38 14.96
CA GLU A 168 0.49 43.09 14.82
C GLU A 168 0.77 42.28 13.55
N LYS A 169 -0.10 41.34 13.18
CA LYS A 169 -0.02 40.65 11.89
C LYS A 169 -0.07 41.67 10.74
N VAL A 170 -1.03 42.60 10.76
CA VAL A 170 -1.14 43.64 9.72
C VAL A 170 0.13 44.49 9.62
N LYS A 171 0.74 44.86 10.75
CA LYS A 171 2.03 45.58 10.75
C LYS A 171 3.15 44.74 10.12
N ALA A 172 3.19 43.43 10.38
CA ALA A 172 4.15 42.53 9.74
C ALA A 172 3.95 42.46 8.22
N MET A 173 2.70 42.35 7.76
CA MET A 173 2.36 42.33 6.34
C MET A 173 2.73 43.63 5.61
N GLN A 174 2.63 44.77 6.29
CA GLN A 174 2.98 46.09 5.74
C GLN A 174 4.49 46.30 5.52
N ILE A 175 5.36 45.45 6.10
CA ILE A 175 6.82 45.52 5.89
C ILE A 175 7.18 45.23 4.43
N PHE A 176 6.41 44.39 3.74
CA PHE A 176 6.63 44.00 2.35
C PHE A 176 6.17 45.08 1.36
N ASP A 177 6.68 46.31 1.49
CA ASP A 177 6.33 47.46 0.63
C ASP A 177 6.56 47.16 -0.86
N SER A 178 7.64 46.43 -1.16
CA SER A 178 7.94 46.01 -2.54
C SER A 178 6.89 45.08 -3.15
N GLN A 179 6.17 44.31 -2.33
CA GLN A 179 5.10 43.40 -2.77
C GLN A 179 3.74 44.09 -2.74
N ASN A 180 3.45 44.84 -1.67
CA ASN A 180 2.20 45.58 -1.50
C ASN A 180 2.02 46.71 -2.54
N SER A 181 3.11 47.21 -3.13
CA SER A 181 3.05 48.15 -4.25
C SER A 181 2.62 47.51 -5.59
N GLN A 182 2.64 46.18 -5.69
CA GLN A 182 2.21 45.44 -6.88
C GLN A 182 0.73 45.03 -6.79
N LEU A 183 0.32 44.51 -5.63
CA LEU A 183 -1.05 44.09 -5.34
C LEU A 183 -1.39 44.38 -3.88
N ASP A 184 -2.68 44.58 -3.59
CA ASP A 184 -3.17 44.81 -2.24
C ASP A 184 -3.31 43.49 -1.45
N TYR A 185 -2.16 42.87 -1.16
CA TYR A 185 -2.08 41.62 -0.41
C TYR A 185 -2.64 41.77 1.00
N VAL A 186 -2.35 42.90 1.67
CA VAL A 186 -2.84 43.16 3.03
C VAL A 186 -4.37 43.04 3.10
N ASN A 187 -5.12 43.78 2.27
CA ASN A 187 -6.57 43.69 2.32
C ASN A 187 -7.13 42.34 1.86
N THR A 188 -6.41 41.64 0.97
CA THR A 188 -6.77 40.28 0.56
C THR A 188 -6.71 39.31 1.73
N ILE A 189 -5.59 39.29 2.46
CA ILE A 189 -5.39 38.42 3.63
C ILE A 189 -6.33 38.80 4.78
N VAL A 190 -6.51 40.10 5.05
CA VAL A 190 -7.49 40.61 6.03
C VAL A 190 -8.89 40.05 5.72
N SER A 191 -9.29 40.07 4.45
CA SER A 191 -10.59 39.56 4.01
C SER A 191 -10.68 38.04 4.20
N MET A 192 -9.63 37.29 3.84
CA MET A 192 -9.59 35.84 4.06
C MET A 192 -9.73 35.49 5.55
N ASN A 193 -9.00 36.18 6.44
CA ASN A 193 -9.07 35.91 7.87
C ASN A 193 -10.46 36.24 8.47
N ARG A 194 -11.12 37.29 7.97
CA ARG A 194 -12.51 37.60 8.36
C ARG A 194 -13.51 36.55 7.87
N VAL A 195 -13.38 36.09 6.61
CA VAL A 195 -14.28 35.06 6.07
C VAL A 195 -14.13 33.75 6.85
N ARG A 196 -12.92 33.39 7.27
CA ARG A 196 -12.70 32.22 8.14
C ARG A 196 -13.34 32.38 9.52
N ALA A 197 -13.25 33.56 10.13
CA ALA A 197 -13.92 33.85 11.40
C ALA A 197 -15.46 33.72 11.30
N TYR A 198 -16.07 34.06 10.16
CA TYR A 198 -17.52 33.87 9.95
C TYR A 198 -17.96 32.39 10.04
N THR A 199 -17.04 31.44 9.82
CA THR A 199 -17.32 30.00 9.90
C THR A 199 -17.08 29.38 11.29
N VAL A 200 -16.82 30.21 12.31
CA VAL A 200 -16.57 29.80 13.70
C VAL A 200 -17.82 30.03 14.57
N SER A 201 -18.13 29.07 15.44
CA SER A 201 -19.35 29.05 16.28
C SER A 201 -19.35 30.03 17.45
N HIS A 202 -18.18 30.52 17.90
CA HIS A 202 -18.02 31.32 19.11
C HIS A 202 -18.15 32.83 18.88
N GLU A 203 -18.88 33.50 19.78
CA GLU A 203 -18.93 34.96 19.86
C GLU A 203 -17.55 35.54 20.24
N GLY A 204 -17.07 36.53 19.48
CA GLY A 204 -15.85 37.29 19.77
C GLY A 204 -14.64 37.00 18.89
N VAL A 205 -14.70 35.99 18.01
CA VAL A 205 -13.64 35.73 17.02
C VAL A 205 -13.88 36.62 15.79
N GLU A 206 -13.00 37.60 15.57
CA GLU A 206 -13.11 38.51 14.42
C GLU A 206 -12.21 38.10 13.26
N TYR A 207 -11.10 37.41 13.54
CA TYR A 207 -10.12 36.98 12.54
C TYR A 207 -9.57 35.59 12.87
N ALA A 208 -9.57 34.70 11.87
CA ALA A 208 -9.00 33.36 12.00
C ALA A 208 -8.05 33.03 10.85
N GLU A 209 -6.94 32.38 11.16
CA GLU A 209 -6.09 31.69 10.18
C GLU A 209 -6.53 30.25 10.02
N ALA A 210 -6.41 29.73 8.80
CA ALA A 210 -6.96 28.44 8.46
C ALA A 210 -5.89 27.47 7.98
N PHE A 211 -6.01 26.24 8.47
CA PHE A 211 -5.06 25.17 8.26
C PHE A 211 -5.78 23.86 7.94
N TYR A 212 -5.09 22.99 7.23
CA TYR A 212 -5.43 21.59 7.16
C TYR A 212 -4.38 20.79 7.92
N GLY A 213 -4.74 20.26 9.08
CA GLY A 213 -3.95 19.31 9.85
C GLY A 213 -4.07 17.91 9.26
N PHE A 214 -2.92 17.28 9.01
CA PHE A 214 -2.86 15.90 8.52
C PHE A 214 -2.55 14.95 9.69
N PRO A 215 -3.25 13.81 9.79
CA PRO A 215 -3.00 12.85 10.87
C PRO A 215 -1.66 12.12 10.69
N ASP A 216 -1.26 11.87 9.44
CA ASP A 216 0.01 11.24 9.09
C ASP A 216 0.48 11.63 7.67
N CYS A 217 1.62 11.07 7.25
CA CYS A 217 2.12 11.17 5.87
C CYS A 217 2.15 9.80 5.13
N HIS A 218 1.32 8.84 5.52
CA HIS A 218 1.29 7.51 4.90
C HIS A 218 0.72 7.52 3.48
N TYR A 219 -0.31 8.34 3.24
CA TYR A 219 -0.96 8.47 1.93
C TYR A 219 -0.32 9.58 1.07
N ASP A 220 -0.65 9.60 -0.22
CA ASP A 220 -0.32 10.75 -1.07
C ASP A 220 -1.17 11.96 -0.67
N LEU A 221 -0.65 13.16 -0.95
CA LEU A 221 -1.25 14.42 -0.53
C LEU A 221 -2.65 14.62 -1.11
N MET A 222 -2.89 14.20 -2.37
CA MET A 222 -4.20 14.39 -3.01
C MET A 222 -5.25 13.43 -2.48
N THR A 223 -4.85 12.24 -2.03
CA THR A 223 -5.76 11.35 -1.29
C THR A 223 -6.37 12.09 -0.11
N TYR A 224 -5.61 12.84 0.69
CA TYR A 224 -6.17 13.61 1.81
C TYR A 224 -7.22 14.65 1.40
N PHE A 225 -6.97 15.42 0.35
CA PHE A 225 -7.91 16.47 -0.04
C PHE A 225 -9.07 15.99 -0.90
N ASN A 226 -8.90 14.91 -1.69
CA ASN A 226 -10.01 14.27 -2.39
C ASN A 226 -11.04 13.72 -1.39
N ARG A 227 -10.58 13.28 -0.20
CA ARG A 227 -11.45 12.88 0.92
C ARG A 227 -12.25 14.06 1.48
N THR A 228 -11.72 15.28 1.46
CA THR A 228 -12.45 16.48 1.90
C THR A 228 -13.48 16.95 0.86
N LEU A 229 -13.18 16.84 -0.44
CA LEU A 229 -14.11 17.17 -1.53
C LEU A 229 -15.31 16.20 -1.57
N HIS A 230 -15.05 14.89 -1.48
CA HIS A 230 -15.71 14.02 -0.49
C HIS A 230 -17.01 14.50 0.18
N MET A 231 -16.77 15.16 1.30
CA MET A 231 -17.69 15.66 2.31
C MET A 231 -18.57 16.81 1.77
N TYR A 232 -17.99 17.74 1.02
CA TYR A 232 -18.75 18.84 0.40
C TYR A 232 -19.73 18.33 -0.67
N ALA A 233 -19.41 17.21 -1.35
CA ALA A 233 -20.34 16.60 -2.30
C ALA A 233 -21.58 16.00 -1.60
N TYR A 234 -21.43 15.49 -0.38
CA TYR A 234 -22.58 15.05 0.44
C TYR A 234 -23.48 16.22 0.85
N GLU A 235 -22.91 17.38 1.18
CA GLU A 235 -23.68 18.57 1.60
C GLU A 235 -24.60 19.13 0.50
N THR A 236 -24.33 18.84 -0.77
CA THR A 236 -25.22 19.25 -1.88
C THR A 236 -26.50 18.42 -1.99
N HIS A 237 -26.56 17.27 -1.31
CA HIS A 237 -27.78 16.49 -1.19
C HIS A 237 -28.54 16.95 0.06
N SER A 238 -29.81 17.34 -0.09
CA SER A 238 -30.67 17.91 0.94
C SER A 238 -31.02 17.00 2.13
N LYS A 239 -30.22 15.97 2.41
CA LYS A 239 -30.39 15.05 3.54
C LYS A 239 -29.31 15.36 4.58
N SER A 240 -29.71 15.57 5.83
CA SER A 240 -28.79 15.75 6.96
C SER A 240 -27.78 14.61 7.01
N ILE A 241 -26.49 14.95 7.13
CA ILE A 241 -25.41 13.96 7.29
C ILE A 241 -25.67 13.22 8.61
N PRO A 242 -25.85 11.88 8.62
CA PRO A 242 -26.17 11.15 9.83
C PRO A 242 -24.99 11.15 10.80
N LEU A 243 -25.24 11.19 12.10
CA LEU A 243 -24.18 10.99 13.11
C LEU A 243 -23.92 9.48 13.26
N VAL A 244 -22.66 9.08 13.21
CA VAL A 244 -22.22 7.69 13.43
C VAL A 244 -21.55 7.56 14.80
N SER A 245 -22.00 6.63 15.64
CA SER A 245 -21.33 6.29 16.89
C SER A 245 -20.42 5.08 16.72
N VAL A 246 -19.11 5.28 16.92
CA VAL A 246 -18.15 4.18 17.02
C VAL A 246 -18.08 3.72 18.48
N LEU A 247 -18.36 2.43 18.71
CA LEU A 247 -18.50 1.83 20.04
C LEU A 247 -17.30 0.94 20.34
N ILE A 248 -16.47 1.35 21.32
CA ILE A 248 -15.22 0.67 21.65
C ILE A 248 -15.29 0.09 23.06
N ARG A 249 -15.07 -1.21 23.16
CA ARG A 249 -14.91 -1.92 24.44
C ARG A 249 -13.43 -2.13 24.68
N THR A 250 -12.95 -1.81 25.87
CA THR A 250 -11.55 -2.03 26.22
C THR A 250 -11.39 -2.45 27.68
N LYS A 251 -10.31 -3.18 27.94
CA LYS A 251 -9.91 -3.57 29.31
C LYS A 251 -8.43 -3.96 29.32
N ASN A 252 -7.61 -3.22 30.06
CA ASN A 252 -6.19 -3.50 30.25
C ASN A 252 -5.36 -3.65 28.95
N ARG A 253 -5.71 -2.92 27.89
CA ARG A 253 -5.05 -2.98 26.56
C ARG A 253 -4.87 -1.59 25.92
N PRO A 254 -4.30 -0.61 26.64
CA PRO A 254 -4.18 0.76 26.14
C PRO A 254 -3.46 0.83 24.79
N GLU A 255 -2.44 0.01 24.57
CA GLU A 255 -1.69 -0.02 23.32
C GLU A 255 -2.52 -0.43 22.10
N ARG A 256 -3.52 -1.30 22.30
CA ARG A 256 -4.41 -1.73 21.21
C ARG A 256 -5.48 -0.67 20.96
N LEU A 257 -6.06 -0.14 22.03
CA LEU A 257 -6.99 0.98 21.98
C LEU A 257 -6.40 2.17 21.20
N TYR A 258 -5.12 2.50 21.42
CA TYR A 258 -4.43 3.55 20.66
C TYR A 258 -4.50 3.30 19.15
N VAL A 259 -4.20 2.08 18.71
CA VAL A 259 -4.22 1.70 17.28
C VAL A 259 -5.65 1.72 16.72
N ALA A 260 -6.64 1.28 17.50
CA ALA A 260 -8.05 1.38 17.11
C ALA A 260 -8.48 2.85 16.92
N LEU A 261 -8.13 3.74 17.85
CA LEU A 261 -8.41 5.19 17.78
C LEU A 261 -7.68 5.85 16.60
N GLU A 262 -6.42 5.48 16.34
CA GLU A 262 -5.67 5.93 15.16
C GLU A 262 -6.35 5.51 13.85
N SER A 263 -6.98 4.33 13.80
CA SER A 263 -7.74 3.91 12.61
C SER A 263 -9.04 4.72 12.42
N ILE A 264 -9.63 5.21 13.51
CA ILE A 264 -10.82 6.08 13.47
C ILE A 264 -10.44 7.50 13.07
N SER A 265 -9.36 8.06 13.59
CA SER A 265 -8.87 9.41 13.21
C SER A 265 -8.52 9.51 11.72
N ASN A 266 -8.34 8.37 11.06
CA ASN A 266 -8.02 8.25 9.64
C ASN A 266 -9.25 8.02 8.73
N GLN A 267 -10.48 7.98 9.28
CA GLN A 267 -11.70 7.78 8.50
C GLN A 267 -11.98 8.96 7.56
N LEU A 268 -12.61 8.69 6.41
CA LEU A 268 -13.01 9.76 5.47
C LEU A 268 -14.25 10.49 5.98
N PHE A 269 -15.17 9.74 6.56
CA PHE A 269 -16.39 10.24 7.16
C PHE A 269 -16.08 10.91 8.51
N GLN A 270 -16.48 12.17 8.71
CA GLN A 270 -16.08 12.98 9.88
C GLN A 270 -17.18 13.16 10.94
N ASN A 271 -18.46 12.96 10.59
CA ASN A 271 -19.57 13.14 11.54
C ASN A 271 -19.68 11.95 12.49
N ILE A 272 -18.66 11.76 13.31
CA ILE A 272 -18.44 10.61 14.18
C ILE A 272 -18.38 11.08 15.63
N GLU A 273 -19.06 10.34 16.50
CA GLU A 273 -18.75 10.31 17.93
C GLU A 273 -18.15 8.95 18.31
N ILE A 274 -17.27 8.94 19.30
CA ILE A 274 -16.58 7.76 19.77
C ILE A 274 -16.99 7.52 21.22
N ASN A 275 -17.63 6.40 21.49
CA ASN A 275 -18.02 6.00 22.84
C ASN A 275 -17.09 4.86 23.28
N ILE A 276 -16.37 5.07 24.38
CA ILE A 276 -15.42 4.11 24.93
C ILE A 276 -15.91 3.67 26.30
N PHE A 277 -16.05 2.36 26.49
CA PHE A 277 -16.35 1.76 27.79
C PHE A 277 -15.15 0.93 28.27
N ASN A 278 -14.47 1.41 29.30
CA ASN A 278 -13.40 0.70 29.98
C ASN A 278 -13.99 -0.21 31.06
N ASP A 279 -13.99 -1.53 30.85
CA ASP A 279 -14.57 -2.53 31.76
C ASP A 279 -13.64 -2.86 32.96
N GLY A 280 -13.12 -1.80 33.57
CA GLY A 280 -12.22 -1.80 34.72
C GLY A 280 -10.75 -2.07 34.40
N GLY A 281 -9.92 -1.97 35.44
CA GLY A 281 -8.48 -2.15 35.33
C GLY A 281 -7.72 -0.83 35.20
N ILE A 282 -6.84 -0.73 34.19
CA ILE A 282 -5.99 0.45 33.96
C ILE A 282 -6.83 1.64 33.51
N ASP A 283 -6.62 2.81 34.11
CA ASP A 283 -7.18 4.08 33.67
C ASP A 283 -6.57 4.49 32.33
N ILE A 284 -7.40 4.83 31.35
CA ILE A 284 -7.00 5.18 29.99
C ILE A 284 -7.14 6.68 29.67
N THR A 285 -7.48 7.52 30.66
CA THR A 285 -7.74 8.95 30.45
C THR A 285 -6.55 9.67 29.82
N ASP A 286 -5.33 9.37 30.28
CA ASP A 286 -4.11 10.00 29.76
C ASP A 286 -3.84 9.65 28.29
N LEU A 287 -4.27 8.46 27.83
CA LEU A 287 -4.11 8.04 26.44
C LEU A 287 -4.98 8.86 25.49
N LEU A 288 -6.13 9.34 25.96
CA LEU A 288 -7.08 10.09 25.13
C LEU A 288 -6.63 11.54 24.86
N VAL A 289 -5.62 12.03 25.57
CA VAL A 289 -5.07 13.39 25.36
C VAL A 289 -4.57 13.56 23.92
N ASP A 290 -3.97 12.52 23.35
CA ASP A 290 -3.47 12.51 21.97
C ASP A 290 -4.59 12.56 20.92
N PHE A 291 -5.85 12.33 21.33
CA PHE A 291 -7.03 12.28 20.48
C PHE A 291 -8.09 13.33 20.86
N ASN A 292 -7.71 14.41 21.55
CA ASN A 292 -8.63 15.45 22.04
C ASN A 292 -9.40 16.20 20.93
N PHE A 293 -8.98 16.08 19.68
CA PHE A 293 -9.64 16.63 18.51
C PHE A 293 -10.81 15.76 18.02
N LEU A 294 -10.96 14.54 18.55
CA LEU A 294 -12.09 13.65 18.30
C LEU A 294 -13.18 13.85 19.37
N ASN A 295 -14.44 13.64 18.97
CA ASN A 295 -15.57 13.67 19.89
C ASN A 295 -15.64 12.33 20.68
N ILE A 296 -14.90 12.25 21.80
CA ILE A 296 -14.79 11.03 22.62
C ILE A 296 -15.58 11.15 23.92
N ASN A 297 -16.47 10.18 24.15
CA ASN A 297 -17.15 9.93 25.42
C ASN A 297 -16.55 8.70 26.11
N LEU A 298 -15.87 8.90 27.24
CA LEU A 298 -15.31 7.81 28.04
C LEU A 298 -16.17 7.52 29.27
N GLN A 299 -16.50 6.25 29.48
CA GLN A 299 -17.00 5.73 30.76
C GLN A 299 -16.04 4.67 31.31
N GLN A 300 -15.67 4.81 32.59
CA GLN A 300 -14.83 3.84 33.30
C GLN A 300 -15.63 3.11 34.37
N SER A 301 -15.54 1.78 34.37
CA SER A 301 -16.15 0.93 35.39
C SER A 301 -15.13 0.60 36.49
N GLU A 302 -15.54 0.60 37.75
CA GLU A 302 -14.67 0.16 38.85
C GLU A 302 -14.43 -1.35 38.85
N THR A 303 -15.45 -2.11 38.41
CA THR A 303 -15.42 -3.57 38.33
C THR A 303 -15.60 -4.02 36.88
N SER A 304 -15.07 -5.20 36.57
CA SER A 304 -15.30 -5.83 35.26
C SER A 304 -16.60 -6.63 35.29
N ASN A 305 -17.49 -6.32 34.36
CA ASN A 305 -18.81 -6.92 34.23
C ASN A 305 -18.97 -7.71 32.91
N GLY A 306 -17.94 -7.71 32.07
CA GLY A 306 -17.88 -8.53 30.87
C GLY A 306 -18.29 -7.80 29.59
N ARG A 307 -17.96 -8.42 28.45
CA ARG A 307 -18.05 -7.81 27.12
C ARG A 307 -19.47 -7.47 26.66
N ALA A 308 -20.47 -8.28 27.04
CA ALA A 308 -21.87 -8.04 26.71
C ALA A 308 -22.45 -6.88 27.52
N PHE A 309 -22.10 -6.78 28.81
CA PHE A 309 -22.45 -5.63 29.65
C PHE A 309 -21.84 -4.34 29.09
N ALA A 310 -20.54 -4.36 28.78
CA ALA A 310 -19.86 -3.23 28.16
C ALA A 310 -20.51 -2.81 26.83
N ALA A 311 -20.91 -3.77 26.00
CA ALA A 311 -21.63 -3.48 24.75
C ALA A 311 -22.98 -2.79 25.00
N ASN A 312 -23.77 -3.26 25.97
CA ASN A 312 -25.04 -2.61 26.33
C ASN A 312 -24.84 -1.19 26.86
N ARG A 313 -23.80 -0.94 27.67
CA ARG A 313 -23.48 0.42 28.14
C ARG A 313 -23.14 1.35 26.98
N LEU A 314 -22.38 0.86 26.01
CA LEU A 314 -22.06 1.63 24.80
C LEU A 314 -23.31 1.95 23.97
N LEU A 315 -24.26 1.01 23.85
CA LEU A 315 -25.54 1.28 23.18
C LEU A 315 -26.34 2.40 23.88
N GLU A 316 -26.34 2.42 25.22
CA GLU A 316 -26.98 3.46 26.04
C GLU A 316 -26.29 4.82 25.93
N MET A 317 -24.96 4.85 25.90
CA MET A 317 -24.14 6.07 25.85
C MET A 317 -24.24 6.79 24.50
N ALA A 318 -24.35 6.02 23.42
CA ALA A 318 -24.29 6.56 22.09
C ALA A 318 -25.49 7.48 21.79
N SER A 319 -25.29 8.47 20.92
CA SER A 319 -26.31 9.40 20.42
C SER A 319 -26.50 9.37 18.90
N GLY A 320 -25.63 8.70 18.17
CA GLY A 320 -25.66 8.62 16.70
C GLY A 320 -26.86 7.89 16.13
N GLU A 321 -27.26 8.26 14.92
CA GLU A 321 -28.35 7.64 14.16
C GLU A 321 -27.96 6.22 13.71
N TYR A 322 -26.68 6.03 13.39
CA TYR A 322 -26.08 4.73 13.08
C TYR A 322 -24.93 4.42 14.04
N LEU A 323 -24.74 3.14 14.30
CA LEU A 323 -23.80 2.61 15.29
C LEU A 323 -22.91 1.57 14.63
N ILE A 324 -21.64 1.53 15.03
CA ILE A 324 -20.69 0.51 14.60
C ILE A 324 -19.74 0.18 15.75
N PHE A 325 -19.45 -1.10 15.96
CA PHE A 325 -18.47 -1.51 16.96
C PHE A 325 -17.06 -1.51 16.37
N LEU A 326 -16.06 -1.15 17.17
CA LEU A 326 -14.65 -1.44 16.89
C LEU A 326 -14.03 -1.99 18.17
N ASP A 327 -13.79 -3.30 18.21
CA ASP A 327 -13.08 -3.88 19.35
C ASP A 327 -11.64 -3.34 19.38
N ASP A 328 -11.09 -3.18 20.58
CA ASP A 328 -9.80 -2.48 20.78
C ASP A 328 -8.60 -3.14 20.09
N ASP A 329 -8.74 -4.38 19.62
CA ASP A 329 -7.73 -5.11 18.88
C ASP A 329 -7.95 -5.16 17.36
N ASP A 330 -8.95 -4.46 16.83
CA ASP A 330 -9.29 -4.40 15.41
C ASP A 330 -9.03 -3.01 14.79
N THR A 331 -9.01 -2.91 13.45
CA THR A 331 -8.74 -1.64 12.75
C THR A 331 -9.59 -1.47 11.50
N PHE A 332 -10.11 -0.27 11.29
CA PHE A 332 -10.74 0.13 10.02
C PHE A 332 -9.72 0.57 8.97
N ASP A 333 -10.02 0.31 7.70
CA ASP A 333 -9.39 1.06 6.60
C ASP A 333 -10.07 2.43 6.48
N ALA A 334 -9.39 3.43 5.91
CA ALA A 334 -9.84 4.82 5.91
C ALA A 334 -11.25 5.04 5.32
N ASN A 335 -11.68 4.19 4.37
CA ASN A 335 -12.96 4.28 3.67
C ASN A 335 -14.08 3.40 4.28
N HIS A 336 -13.86 2.77 5.43
CA HIS A 336 -14.82 1.81 5.99
C HIS A 336 -16.17 2.45 6.32
N ILE A 337 -16.18 3.47 7.19
CA ILE A 337 -17.43 4.11 7.64
C ILE A 337 -18.08 4.88 6.49
N ASP A 338 -17.29 5.56 5.65
CA ASP A 338 -17.80 6.29 4.49
C ASP A 338 -18.61 5.36 3.59
N ASN A 339 -18.01 4.27 3.11
CA ASN A 339 -18.67 3.28 2.25
C ASN A 339 -19.99 2.74 2.83
N LEU A 340 -20.04 2.49 4.14
CA LEU A 340 -21.24 2.00 4.80
C LEU A 340 -22.30 3.11 4.94
N VAL A 341 -21.88 4.36 5.16
CA VAL A 341 -22.78 5.51 5.25
C VAL A 341 -23.44 5.84 3.92
N ASN A 342 -22.74 5.87 2.77
CA ASN A 342 -23.45 6.14 1.51
C ASN A 342 -24.49 5.08 1.19
N ILE A 343 -24.32 3.82 1.60
CA ILE A 343 -25.36 2.79 1.45
C ILE A 343 -26.64 3.15 2.20
N VAL A 344 -26.55 3.56 3.47
CA VAL A 344 -27.75 3.91 4.28
C VAL A 344 -28.34 5.26 3.90
N VAL A 345 -27.53 6.20 3.40
CA VAL A 345 -28.01 7.49 2.88
C VAL A 345 -28.78 7.31 1.56
N GLU A 346 -28.29 6.43 0.68
CA GLU A 346 -28.97 6.06 -0.57
C GLU A 346 -30.21 5.19 -0.32
N ASN A 347 -30.18 4.37 0.73
CA ASN A 347 -31.30 3.51 1.13
C ASN A 347 -31.69 3.70 2.60
N PRO A 348 -32.46 4.75 2.96
CA PRO A 348 -32.85 5.02 4.35
C PRO A 348 -33.72 3.95 5.02
N ALA A 349 -34.23 2.98 4.27
CA ALA A 349 -34.93 1.82 4.82
C ALA A 349 -33.96 0.72 5.29
N CYS A 350 -32.68 0.83 4.93
CA CYS A 350 -31.61 -0.08 5.35
C CYS A 350 -31.32 0.14 6.84
N LEU A 351 -31.67 -0.84 7.68
CA LEU A 351 -31.32 -0.79 9.10
C LEU A 351 -29.97 -1.42 9.40
N VAL A 352 -29.41 -2.23 8.48
CA VAL A 352 -28.13 -2.91 8.66
C VAL A 352 -27.39 -3.02 7.34
N THR A 353 -26.15 -2.55 7.32
CA THR A 353 -25.21 -2.76 6.21
C THR A 353 -23.87 -3.25 6.75
N TYR A 354 -23.13 -4.01 5.96
CA TYR A 354 -21.81 -4.50 6.39
C TYR A 354 -20.85 -4.70 5.22
N ALA A 355 -19.55 -4.63 5.50
CA ALA A 355 -18.49 -4.81 4.52
C ALA A 355 -17.68 -6.10 4.72
N GLY A 356 -16.82 -6.41 3.75
CA GLY A 356 -15.83 -7.48 3.88
C GLY A 356 -14.73 -7.14 4.89
N ILE A 357 -14.24 -8.15 5.60
CA ILE A 357 -13.22 -8.03 6.63
C ILE A 357 -12.05 -8.98 6.35
N ARG A 358 -10.83 -8.44 6.35
CA ARG A 358 -9.60 -9.21 6.22
C ARG A 358 -9.22 -9.83 7.56
N ILE A 359 -8.75 -11.08 7.53
CA ILE A 359 -8.13 -11.70 8.70
C ILE A 359 -6.63 -11.35 8.72
N GLY A 360 -6.20 -10.60 9.72
CA GLY A 360 -4.80 -10.23 10.00
C GLY A 360 -4.22 -11.04 11.17
N GLY A 361 -2.92 -11.37 11.13
CA GLY A 361 -2.24 -12.12 12.20
C GLY A 361 -2.29 -13.65 12.04
N GLY A 362 -1.18 -14.32 12.43
CA GLY A 362 -1.04 -15.79 12.39
C GLY A 362 -0.74 -16.41 11.01
N LEU A 363 -0.78 -17.75 10.94
CA LEU A 363 -0.58 -18.56 9.72
C LEU A 363 -1.83 -18.63 8.82
N GLN A 364 -2.98 -18.14 9.29
CA GLN A 364 -4.23 -18.18 8.54
C GLN A 364 -4.34 -17.00 7.57
N ARG A 365 -4.75 -17.27 6.33
CA ARG A 365 -5.08 -16.28 5.30
C ARG A 365 -6.54 -16.45 4.94
N GLY A 366 -7.34 -15.38 5.03
CA GLY A 366 -8.76 -15.41 4.71
C GLY A 366 -9.43 -14.04 4.84
N ALA A 367 -10.72 -14.00 4.50
CA ALA A 367 -11.57 -12.83 4.67
C ALA A 367 -13.02 -13.28 4.94
N TYR A 368 -13.72 -12.54 5.80
CA TYR A 368 -15.17 -12.61 5.92
C TYR A 368 -15.77 -11.67 4.87
N ASN A 369 -16.28 -12.19 3.76
CA ASN A 369 -16.85 -11.35 2.70
C ASN A 369 -18.00 -12.07 1.97
N ARG A 370 -18.81 -12.82 2.72
CA ARG A 370 -19.93 -13.59 2.16
C ARG A 370 -21.18 -12.70 2.07
N PRO A 371 -21.98 -12.79 0.98
CA PRO A 371 -23.28 -12.15 0.88
C PRO A 371 -24.23 -12.54 2.01
N PHE A 372 -25.21 -11.68 2.28
CA PHE A 372 -26.14 -11.92 3.37
C PHE A 372 -27.00 -13.15 3.10
N ASN A 373 -27.07 -14.06 4.06
CA ASN A 373 -27.95 -15.21 4.01
C ASN A 373 -28.47 -15.50 5.43
N ALA A 374 -29.74 -15.17 5.66
CA ALA A 374 -30.37 -15.34 6.97
C ALA A 374 -30.38 -16.81 7.45
N ALA A 375 -30.42 -17.80 6.54
CA ALA A 375 -30.34 -19.21 6.92
C ALA A 375 -28.92 -19.60 7.35
N LEU A 376 -27.91 -19.02 6.71
CA LEU A 376 -26.50 -19.21 7.07
C LEU A 376 -26.18 -18.51 8.39
N LEU A 377 -26.68 -17.28 8.60
CA LEU A 377 -26.52 -16.56 9.86
C LEU A 377 -27.19 -17.31 11.03
N ARG A 378 -28.33 -17.98 10.81
CA ARG A 378 -28.91 -18.88 11.84
C ARG A 378 -28.03 -20.11 12.13
N ARG A 379 -27.13 -20.47 11.20
CA ARG A 379 -26.26 -21.64 11.30
C ARG A 379 -24.90 -21.33 11.95
N GLU A 380 -24.28 -20.21 11.55
CA GLU A 380 -22.93 -19.82 11.94
C GLU A 380 -22.76 -18.30 12.01
N ASN A 381 -21.85 -17.82 12.88
CA ASN A 381 -21.45 -16.42 12.94
C ASN A 381 -20.36 -16.13 11.89
N TYR A 382 -20.73 -15.54 10.75
CA TYR A 382 -19.80 -15.25 9.66
C TYR A 382 -19.60 -13.75 9.38
N ILE A 383 -20.18 -12.87 10.20
CA ILE A 383 -20.12 -11.42 10.04
C ILE A 383 -19.48 -10.83 11.32
N PRO A 384 -18.17 -10.49 11.29
CA PRO A 384 -17.49 -9.89 12.43
C PRO A 384 -18.18 -8.61 12.91
N ILE A 385 -18.14 -8.34 14.22
CA ILE A 385 -18.89 -7.24 14.82
C ILE A 385 -18.54 -5.87 14.23
N HIS A 386 -17.25 -5.65 13.93
CA HIS A 386 -16.74 -4.41 13.34
C HIS A 386 -16.95 -4.32 11.83
N ALA A 387 -17.63 -5.30 11.21
CA ALA A 387 -18.04 -5.21 9.81
C ALA A 387 -19.30 -4.37 9.61
N VAL A 388 -20.10 -4.20 10.67
CA VAL A 388 -21.53 -3.89 10.58
C VAL A 388 -21.83 -2.48 11.06
N LEU A 389 -22.38 -1.65 10.18
CA LEU A 389 -23.03 -0.39 10.53
C LEU A 389 -24.54 -0.65 10.62
N PHE A 390 -25.15 -0.29 11.75
CA PHE A 390 -26.57 -0.55 11.99
C PHE A 390 -27.29 0.65 12.59
N SER A 391 -28.58 0.78 12.29
CA SER A 391 -29.41 1.88 12.76
C SER A 391 -29.75 1.73 14.25
N ARG A 392 -29.71 2.85 14.98
CA ARG A 392 -30.17 2.94 16.37
C ARG A 392 -31.61 2.46 16.57
N LYS A 393 -32.46 2.54 15.54
CA LYS A 393 -33.85 2.05 15.58
C LYS A 393 -33.97 0.59 16.00
N LEU A 394 -32.95 -0.23 15.73
CA LEU A 394 -32.92 -1.62 16.21
C LEU A 394 -33.00 -1.68 17.75
N ILE A 395 -32.40 -0.72 18.46
CA ILE A 395 -32.50 -0.62 19.92
C ILE A 395 -33.81 0.06 20.30
N ASP A 396 -34.04 1.28 19.81
CA ASP A 396 -35.10 2.15 20.33
C ASP A 396 -36.51 1.66 19.98
N GLU A 397 -36.71 1.14 18.77
CA GLU A 397 -38.02 0.72 18.28
C GLU A 397 -38.24 -0.79 18.40
N HIS A 398 -37.16 -1.58 18.32
CA HIS A 398 -37.25 -3.04 18.28
C HIS A 398 -36.67 -3.76 19.51
N GLY A 399 -36.00 -3.04 20.41
CA GLY A 399 -35.51 -3.57 21.68
C GLY A 399 -34.34 -4.55 21.55
N CYS A 400 -33.58 -4.50 20.45
CA CYS A 400 -32.37 -5.30 20.29
C CYS A 400 -31.34 -4.93 21.37
N LYS A 401 -30.76 -5.95 22.01
CA LYS A 401 -29.73 -5.77 23.05
C LYS A 401 -28.84 -7.00 23.16
N PHE A 402 -27.63 -6.82 23.71
CA PHE A 402 -26.74 -7.93 23.99
C PHE A 402 -27.24 -8.72 25.22
N ASP A 403 -27.21 -10.04 25.12
CA ASP A 403 -27.56 -10.94 26.21
C ASP A 403 -26.37 -11.12 27.15
N GLU A 404 -26.43 -10.49 28.33
CA GLU A 404 -25.34 -10.51 29.31
C GLU A 404 -25.04 -11.89 29.89
N SER A 405 -25.90 -12.90 29.64
CA SER A 405 -25.60 -14.30 29.99
C SER A 405 -24.68 -15.01 28.98
N LEU A 406 -24.35 -14.35 27.86
CA LEU A 406 -23.44 -14.83 26.83
C LEU A 406 -22.03 -14.22 27.01
N GLU A 407 -21.05 -15.07 27.29
CA GLU A 407 -19.64 -14.66 27.35
C GLU A 407 -18.95 -14.75 25.98
N VAL A 408 -19.54 -15.53 25.06
CA VAL A 408 -19.08 -15.75 23.70
C VAL A 408 -20.29 -15.74 22.78
N TYR A 409 -20.12 -15.23 21.55
CA TYR A 409 -21.16 -15.13 20.52
C TYR A 409 -22.33 -14.20 20.91
N GLU A 410 -22.07 -13.20 21.76
CA GLU A 410 -23.07 -12.18 22.07
C GLU A 410 -23.39 -11.30 20.86
N ASP A 411 -22.41 -11.09 19.97
CA ASP A 411 -22.57 -10.44 18.67
C ASP A 411 -23.44 -11.26 17.73
N TRP A 412 -23.24 -12.58 17.69
CA TRP A 412 -24.03 -13.48 16.86
C TRP A 412 -25.51 -13.46 17.26
N ASP A 413 -25.78 -13.52 18.57
CA ASP A 413 -27.13 -13.39 19.09
C ASP A 413 -27.78 -12.07 18.65
N PHE A 414 -27.05 -10.95 18.77
CA PHE A 414 -27.51 -9.63 18.37
C PHE A 414 -27.81 -9.56 16.86
N TRP A 415 -26.96 -10.15 16.01
CA TRP A 415 -27.22 -10.23 14.57
C TRP A 415 -28.42 -11.09 14.23
N ILE A 416 -28.70 -12.16 14.98
CA ILE A 416 -29.93 -12.95 14.80
C ILE A 416 -31.16 -12.12 15.15
N GLN A 417 -31.12 -11.29 16.20
CA GLN A 417 -32.20 -10.34 16.54
C GLN A 417 -32.45 -9.36 15.39
N ALA A 418 -31.39 -8.69 14.93
CA ALA A 418 -31.46 -7.72 13.83
C ALA A 418 -31.98 -8.35 12.52
N ALA A 419 -31.57 -9.57 12.21
CA ALA A 419 -32.02 -10.30 11.02
C ALA A 419 -33.49 -10.76 11.07
N GLN A 420 -34.17 -10.66 12.23
CA GLN A 420 -35.63 -10.82 12.29
C GLN A 420 -36.37 -9.56 11.82
N ILE A 421 -35.69 -8.41 11.77
CA ILE A 421 -36.28 -7.09 11.54
C ILE A 421 -35.96 -6.59 10.14
N SER A 422 -34.69 -6.71 9.71
CA SER A 422 -34.21 -6.23 8.41
C SER A 422 -33.30 -7.24 7.75
N GLU A 423 -33.34 -7.32 6.41
CA GLU A 423 -32.24 -7.92 5.66
C GLU A 423 -31.00 -7.03 5.75
N PHE A 424 -29.82 -7.64 5.68
CA PHE A 424 -28.56 -6.88 5.74
C PHE A 424 -28.08 -6.61 4.31
N VAL A 425 -27.68 -5.38 4.04
CA VAL A 425 -27.07 -5.00 2.77
C VAL A 425 -25.57 -5.28 2.84
N HIS A 426 -25.05 -6.08 1.89
CA HIS A 426 -23.63 -6.44 1.85
C HIS A 426 -22.87 -5.55 0.87
N HIS A 427 -21.86 -4.84 1.37
CA HIS A 427 -20.84 -4.16 0.58
C HIS A 427 -19.69 -5.12 0.26
N ASN A 428 -19.56 -5.52 -1.00
CA ASN A 428 -18.60 -6.54 -1.45
C ASN A 428 -17.17 -5.98 -1.63
N GLU A 429 -16.69 -5.21 -0.68
CA GLU A 429 -15.30 -4.76 -0.58
C GLU A 429 -14.75 -5.02 0.81
N ILE A 430 -13.46 -5.35 0.87
CA ILE A 430 -12.75 -5.56 2.13
C ILE A 430 -12.22 -4.22 2.62
N THR A 431 -12.67 -3.76 3.79
CA THR A 431 -12.40 -2.40 4.29
C THR A 431 -12.08 -2.33 5.79
N ALA A 432 -11.85 -3.47 6.45
CA ALA A 432 -11.33 -3.50 7.82
C ALA A 432 -10.51 -4.77 8.05
N THR A 433 -9.79 -4.81 9.17
CA THR A 433 -8.92 -5.92 9.55
C THR A 433 -9.29 -6.44 10.94
N TYR A 434 -9.58 -7.75 10.98
CA TYR A 434 -9.74 -8.53 12.20
C TYR A 434 -8.39 -9.11 12.62
N HIS A 435 -7.80 -8.66 13.73
CA HIS A 435 -6.47 -9.12 14.15
C HIS A 435 -6.55 -10.33 15.09
N ILE A 436 -6.21 -11.51 14.55
CA ILE A 436 -6.09 -12.76 15.32
C ILE A 436 -4.69 -12.81 15.94
N ASN A 437 -4.57 -12.23 17.12
CA ASN A 437 -3.43 -12.44 18.02
C ASN A 437 -3.88 -13.45 19.07
N GLY A 438 -3.01 -14.34 19.57
CA GLY A 438 -3.39 -15.45 20.49
C GLY A 438 -3.97 -15.06 21.87
N GLN A 439 -4.49 -13.83 22.01
CA GLN A 439 -5.25 -13.29 23.13
C GLN A 439 -6.43 -12.40 22.65
N SER A 440 -6.98 -12.63 21.46
CA SER A 440 -8.22 -11.94 21.01
C SER A 440 -9.37 -12.31 21.97
N GLY A 441 -10.21 -11.34 22.33
CA GLY A 441 -11.29 -11.52 23.33
C GLY A 441 -12.42 -12.47 22.91
N ALA A 442 -12.44 -12.94 21.65
CA ALA A 442 -13.26 -14.08 21.20
C ALA A 442 -12.69 -15.44 21.64
N SER A 443 -11.47 -15.45 22.17
CA SER A 443 -10.78 -16.56 22.82
C SER A 443 -10.52 -16.19 24.29
N GLY A 444 -11.60 -16.07 25.06
CA GLY A 444 -11.55 -16.13 26.51
C GLY A 444 -11.09 -17.50 26.98
N ALA A 445 -9.80 -17.79 26.87
CA ALA A 445 -9.10 -18.83 27.63
C ALA A 445 -7.60 -18.54 27.53
N GLY A 446 -7.11 -17.70 28.44
CA GLY A 446 -5.68 -17.63 28.69
C GLY A 446 -5.18 -19.00 29.13
N GLY A 447 -4.25 -19.56 28.36
CA GLY A 447 -3.39 -20.67 28.78
C GLY A 447 -4.05 -22.04 28.87
N ASN A 448 -3.46 -23.00 28.14
CA ASN A 448 -3.59 -24.45 28.32
C ASN A 448 -4.98 -25.05 28.00
N SER A 449 -5.10 -25.64 26.81
CA SER A 449 -5.95 -26.83 26.54
C SER A 449 -7.42 -26.78 26.99
N VAL A 450 -8.21 -25.82 26.51
CA VAL A 450 -9.69 -25.79 26.61
C VAL A 450 -10.26 -25.60 25.19
N GLN A 451 -10.33 -26.66 24.37
CA GLN A 451 -11.42 -27.62 24.12
C GLN A 451 -12.56 -27.08 23.21
N GLU A 452 -12.67 -27.60 21.98
CA GLU A 452 -13.83 -27.48 21.04
C GLU A 452 -15.19 -27.69 21.73
N VAL A 453 -15.20 -28.39 22.86
CA VAL A 453 -16.36 -28.63 23.74
C VAL A 453 -17.00 -27.33 24.24
N ASP A 454 -16.22 -26.27 24.48
CA ASP A 454 -16.72 -25.00 25.04
C ASP A 454 -17.43 -24.14 23.98
N LEU A 455 -16.87 -24.03 22.77
CA LEU A 455 -17.52 -23.34 21.64
C LEU A 455 -18.83 -24.03 21.21
N PHE A 456 -18.86 -25.36 21.25
CA PHE A 456 -20.08 -26.13 20.99
C PHE A 456 -21.16 -25.85 22.04
N HIS A 457 -20.79 -25.72 23.32
CA HIS A 457 -21.72 -25.33 24.39
C HIS A 457 -22.35 -23.96 24.15
N TRP A 458 -21.55 -22.94 23.77
CA TRP A 458 -22.08 -21.61 23.43
C TRP A 458 -22.97 -21.63 22.19
N THR A 459 -22.58 -22.39 21.17
CA THR A 459 -23.40 -22.62 19.98
C THR A 459 -24.76 -23.24 20.35
N LEU A 460 -24.76 -24.26 21.22
CA LEU A 460 -26.00 -24.86 21.72
C LEU A 460 -26.85 -23.89 22.54
N LYS A 461 -26.25 -22.97 23.30
CA LYS A 461 -27.00 -21.92 24.01
C LYS A 461 -27.76 -21.01 23.03
N ILE A 462 -27.12 -20.57 21.94
CA ILE A 462 -27.77 -19.81 20.87
C ILE A 462 -28.92 -20.62 20.26
N TYR A 463 -28.68 -21.87 19.85
CA TYR A 463 -29.74 -22.70 19.28
C TYR A 463 -30.89 -22.97 20.25
N LYS A 464 -30.63 -23.21 21.54
CA LYS A 464 -31.69 -23.37 22.55
C LYS A 464 -32.53 -22.10 22.70
N LYS A 465 -31.89 -20.94 22.68
CA LYS A 465 -32.57 -19.64 22.77
C LYS A 465 -33.47 -19.37 21.56
N TRP A 466 -33.04 -19.77 20.36
CA TRP A 466 -33.69 -19.38 19.11
C TRP A 466 -34.55 -20.44 18.43
N LYS A 467 -34.31 -21.73 18.67
CA LYS A 467 -35.01 -22.84 18.00
C LYS A 467 -36.53 -22.74 18.11
N GLU A 468 -37.05 -22.35 19.27
CA GLU A 468 -38.49 -22.21 19.50
C GLU A 468 -39.09 -20.95 18.88
N ARG A 469 -38.24 -19.98 18.49
CA ARG A 469 -38.65 -18.73 17.86
C ARG A 469 -38.66 -18.80 16.32
N TRP A 470 -38.03 -19.82 15.75
CA TRP A 470 -37.97 -20.03 14.30
C TRP A 470 -39.09 -20.93 13.81
N SER A 471 -39.74 -20.54 12.71
CA SER A 471 -40.74 -21.37 12.02
C SER A 471 -40.12 -22.65 11.45
N GLU A 472 -40.96 -23.67 11.20
CA GLU A 472 -40.54 -24.91 10.55
C GLU A 472 -39.82 -24.66 9.21
N ARG A 473 -40.28 -23.67 8.44
CA ARG A 473 -39.64 -23.27 7.17
C ARG A 473 -38.24 -22.68 7.39
N GLN A 474 -38.06 -21.86 8.41
CA GLN A 474 -36.75 -21.28 8.75
C GLN A 474 -35.78 -22.35 9.25
N LEU A 475 -36.25 -23.28 10.10
CA LEU A 475 -35.48 -24.44 10.55
C LEU A 475 -35.08 -25.33 9.38
N ALA A 476 -36.03 -25.69 8.51
CA ALA A 476 -35.76 -26.48 7.32
C ALA A 476 -34.72 -25.78 6.42
N ALA A 477 -34.86 -24.48 6.16
CA ALA A 477 -33.89 -23.73 5.37
C ALA A 477 -32.49 -23.73 6.01
N THR A 478 -32.38 -23.54 7.33
CA THR A 478 -31.10 -23.55 8.05
C THR A 478 -30.39 -24.90 7.98
N PHE A 479 -31.12 -26.02 8.13
CA PHE A 479 -30.52 -27.36 8.10
C PHE A 479 -30.44 -27.98 6.70
N SER A 480 -31.13 -27.41 5.70
CA SER A 480 -31.04 -27.84 4.29
C SER A 480 -29.94 -27.13 3.52
N LEU A 481 -29.31 -26.09 4.10
CA LEU A 481 -28.12 -25.50 3.51
C LEU A 481 -27.04 -26.57 3.39
N PRO A 482 -26.44 -26.78 2.20
CA PRO A 482 -25.33 -27.70 2.08
C PRO A 482 -24.26 -27.30 3.10
N VAL A 483 -23.79 -28.29 3.86
CA VAL A 483 -22.58 -28.13 4.65
C VAL A 483 -21.46 -28.03 3.62
N GLU A 484 -20.96 -26.82 3.37
CA GLU A 484 -19.63 -26.68 2.78
C GLU A 484 -18.66 -27.34 3.76
N GLY A 485 -17.96 -28.40 3.33
CA GLY A 485 -17.37 -29.39 4.22
C GLY A 485 -18.16 -30.70 4.26
N SER A 486 -18.25 -31.38 3.12
CA SER A 486 -18.70 -32.78 3.08
C SER A 486 -17.88 -33.61 4.08
N CYS A 487 -18.46 -34.68 4.62
CA CYS A 487 -17.70 -35.73 5.33
C CYS A 487 -16.46 -36.19 4.51
N GLU A 488 -16.47 -36.02 3.19
CA GLU A 488 -15.31 -36.15 2.30
C GLU A 488 -14.19 -35.13 2.54
N GLU A 489 -14.49 -33.85 2.76
CA GLU A 489 -13.48 -32.81 2.99
C GLU A 489 -12.82 -32.95 4.35
N GLN A 490 -13.58 -33.31 5.39
CA GLN A 490 -13.01 -33.63 6.70
C GLN A 490 -12.20 -34.94 6.67
N LYS A 491 -12.64 -35.95 5.90
CA LYS A 491 -11.83 -37.16 5.66
C LYS A 491 -10.56 -36.84 4.88
N ARG A 492 -10.64 -35.95 3.88
CA ARG A 492 -9.47 -35.47 3.13
C ARG A 492 -8.53 -34.66 4.00
N GLU A 493 -9.03 -33.83 4.91
CA GLU A 493 -8.19 -33.04 5.82
C GLU A 493 -7.57 -33.91 6.93
N ILE A 494 -8.30 -34.89 7.48
CA ILE A 494 -7.72 -35.89 8.40
C ILE A 494 -6.66 -36.73 7.69
N GLN A 495 -6.92 -37.12 6.44
CA GLN A 495 -5.95 -37.85 5.63
C GLN A 495 -4.73 -36.98 5.29
N ARG A 496 -4.94 -35.71 4.93
CA ARG A 496 -3.90 -34.72 4.69
C ARG A 496 -3.08 -34.41 5.94
N LEU A 497 -3.72 -34.31 7.10
CA LEU A 497 -3.06 -34.10 8.39
C LEU A 497 -2.30 -35.34 8.83
N SER A 498 -2.81 -36.54 8.55
CA SER A 498 -2.11 -37.82 8.79
C SER A 498 -0.89 -37.97 7.89
N GLU A 499 -1.01 -37.60 6.61
CA GLU A 499 0.10 -37.55 5.65
C GLU A 499 1.12 -36.47 6.03
N LYS A 500 0.68 -35.31 6.52
CA LYS A 500 1.57 -34.28 7.09
C LYS A 500 2.28 -34.77 8.34
N LEU A 501 1.60 -35.47 9.25
CA LEU A 501 2.23 -36.01 10.47
C LEU A 501 3.30 -37.04 10.12
N GLN A 502 3.01 -37.92 9.15
CA GLN A 502 3.97 -38.91 8.63
C GLN A 502 5.13 -38.23 7.88
N HIS A 503 4.86 -37.14 7.16
CA HIS A 503 5.88 -36.29 6.54
C HIS A 503 6.76 -35.58 7.59
N TYR A 504 6.19 -35.09 8.69
CA TYR A 504 6.94 -34.46 9.78
C TYR A 504 7.74 -35.47 10.61
N ASP A 505 7.24 -36.68 10.82
CA ASP A 505 8.00 -37.78 11.43
C ASP A 505 9.18 -38.22 10.56
N THR A 506 8.98 -38.25 9.24
CA THR A 506 10.04 -38.54 8.27
C THR A 506 11.06 -37.40 8.22
N LYS A 507 10.60 -36.14 8.29
CA LYS A 507 11.45 -34.96 8.42
C LYS A 507 12.20 -34.93 9.74
N LEU A 508 11.61 -35.32 10.87
CA LEU A 508 12.29 -35.38 12.17
C LEU A 508 13.40 -36.44 12.18
N ARG A 509 13.19 -37.57 11.49
CA ARG A 509 14.24 -38.59 11.28
C ARG A 509 15.34 -38.07 10.33
N GLN A 510 14.96 -37.40 9.24
CA GLN A 510 15.92 -36.78 8.31
C GLN A 510 16.70 -35.62 8.92
N ILE A 511 16.06 -34.80 9.77
CA ILE A 511 16.68 -33.72 10.54
C ILE A 511 17.62 -34.31 11.59
N ASN A 512 17.28 -35.41 12.26
CA ASN A 512 18.21 -36.09 13.16
C ASN A 512 19.43 -36.67 12.42
N ASP A 513 19.24 -37.17 11.19
CA ASP A 513 20.33 -37.62 10.32
C ASP A 513 21.11 -36.46 9.68
N GLU A 514 20.50 -35.29 9.48
CA GLU A 514 21.14 -34.05 9.00
C GLU A 514 21.90 -33.34 10.12
N VAL A 515 21.41 -33.31 11.35
CA VAL A 515 22.10 -32.77 12.54
C VAL A 515 23.37 -33.57 12.85
N ALA A 516 23.38 -34.87 12.53
CA ALA A 516 24.59 -35.69 12.58
C ALA A 516 25.62 -35.32 11.49
N ARG A 517 25.17 -34.80 10.33
CA ARG A 517 26.00 -34.39 9.17
C ARG A 517 26.42 -32.90 9.20
N GLU A 518 25.61 -32.02 9.79
CA GLU A 518 25.87 -30.57 9.92
C GLU A 518 26.94 -30.23 10.97
N LYS A 519 27.18 -31.10 11.96
CA LYS A 519 28.26 -30.89 12.95
C LYS A 519 29.66 -30.89 12.32
N GLU A 520 29.83 -31.54 11.18
CA GLU A 520 31.10 -31.59 10.44
C GLU A 520 31.26 -30.40 9.46
N HIS A 521 30.15 -29.94 8.86
CA HIS A 521 30.16 -28.84 7.87
C HIS A 521 30.23 -27.43 8.51
N ASN A 522 29.63 -27.24 9.69
CA ASN A 522 29.64 -25.95 10.39
C ASN A 522 31.01 -25.55 10.97
N LEU A 523 31.92 -26.51 11.19
CA LEU A 523 33.30 -26.22 11.60
C LEU A 523 34.13 -25.61 10.45
N VAL A 524 33.80 -25.96 9.21
CA VAL A 524 34.47 -25.44 8.00
C VAL A 524 33.96 -24.04 7.65
N LEU A 525 32.64 -23.79 7.73
CA LEU A 525 32.04 -22.49 7.43
C LEU A 525 32.41 -21.40 8.44
N LYS A 526 32.58 -21.75 9.74
CA LYS A 526 33.02 -20.80 10.77
C LYS A 526 34.45 -20.29 10.54
N ASN A 527 35.33 -21.13 9.99
CA ASN A 527 36.70 -20.76 9.66
C ASN A 527 36.80 -19.92 8.37
N ILE A 528 35.90 -20.13 7.40
CA ILE A 528 35.84 -19.35 6.16
C ILE A 528 35.33 -17.93 6.43
N ASN A 529 34.29 -17.76 7.25
CA ASN A 529 33.65 -16.45 7.48
C ASN A 529 34.56 -15.45 8.25
N ILE A 530 35.48 -15.94 9.07
CA ILE A 530 36.49 -15.12 9.78
C ILE A 530 37.59 -14.65 8.83
N ALA A 531 38.00 -15.49 7.87
CA ALA A 531 39.01 -15.14 6.86
C ALA A 531 38.49 -14.09 5.85
N THR A 532 37.20 -14.17 5.47
CA THR A 532 36.59 -13.26 4.49
C THR A 532 36.35 -11.86 5.07
N LYS A 533 35.90 -11.73 6.32
CA LYS A 533 35.71 -10.43 7.00
C LYS A 533 37.02 -9.65 7.19
N LYS A 534 38.13 -10.33 7.50
CA LYS A 534 39.46 -9.71 7.61
C LYS A 534 39.99 -9.21 6.25
N THR A 535 39.69 -9.94 5.17
CA THR A 535 40.17 -9.58 3.82
C THR A 535 39.39 -8.39 3.25
N ILE A 536 38.07 -8.34 3.45
CA ILE A 536 37.22 -7.25 2.95
C ILE A 536 37.50 -5.94 3.69
N SER A 537 37.70 -5.98 5.01
CA SER A 537 38.05 -4.78 5.81
C SER A 537 39.44 -4.21 5.44
N LYS A 538 40.39 -5.08 5.04
CA LYS A 538 41.72 -4.66 4.57
C LYS A 538 41.67 -4.00 3.19
N VAL A 539 40.90 -4.57 2.25
CA VAL A 539 40.73 -4.03 0.89
C VAL A 539 39.97 -2.69 0.88
N LEU A 540 38.99 -2.51 1.79
CA LEU A 540 38.26 -1.25 1.95
C LEU A 540 39.12 -0.14 2.56
N LYS A 541 39.99 -0.45 3.53
CA LYS A 541 40.93 0.53 4.11
C LYS A 541 42.04 0.95 3.16
N GLU A 542 42.47 0.07 2.26
CA GLU A 542 43.52 0.38 1.26
C GLU A 542 42.99 1.17 0.05
N ARG A 543 41.67 1.18 -0.22
CA ARG A 543 41.08 1.86 -1.40
C ARG A 543 40.43 3.22 -1.14
N ILE A 544 40.28 3.63 0.12
CA ILE A 544 39.79 4.99 0.47
C ILE A 544 40.86 6.06 0.15
N HIS A 545 42.11 5.68 -0.13
CA HIS A 545 43.21 6.61 -0.45
C HIS A 545 43.43 6.87 -1.95
N THR A 546 42.52 6.45 -2.85
CA THR A 546 42.71 6.57 -4.32
C THR A 546 41.55 7.22 -5.07
N PHE A 547 40.78 8.09 -4.41
CA PHE A 547 39.72 8.88 -5.06
C PHE A 547 40.13 10.30 -5.48
N GLU A 548 41.42 10.63 -5.39
CA GLU A 548 41.99 11.83 -5.98
C GLU A 548 43.00 11.43 -7.06
N GLN A 549 42.62 11.64 -8.32
CA GLN A 549 43.44 11.90 -9.52
C GLN A 549 42.81 11.24 -10.78
N PRO A 550 42.46 12.03 -11.81
CA PRO A 550 41.96 11.52 -13.08
C PRO A 550 43.12 11.05 -13.96
N SER A 551 43.15 9.76 -14.34
CA SER A 551 44.13 9.26 -15.31
C SER A 551 43.48 8.99 -16.67
N SER A 552 44.18 9.47 -17.69
CA SER A 552 43.83 9.55 -19.09
C SER A 552 43.88 8.18 -19.79
N THR A 553 42.72 7.65 -20.20
CA THR A 553 42.49 6.99 -21.52
C THR A 553 41.04 6.50 -21.59
N ARG A 554 40.23 7.15 -22.45
CA ARG A 554 38.77 6.95 -22.67
C ARG A 554 37.88 7.30 -21.47
N SER A 555 37.80 8.58 -21.12
CA SER A 555 36.84 9.09 -20.13
C SER A 555 35.40 8.96 -20.66
N PHE A 556 34.61 8.09 -20.05
CA PHE A 556 33.15 8.09 -20.20
C PHE A 556 32.52 8.35 -18.83
N ILE A 557 31.37 8.99 -18.82
CA ILE A 557 30.60 9.27 -17.59
C ILE A 557 29.43 8.29 -17.49
N LEU A 558 29.03 7.97 -16.27
CA LEU A 558 27.81 7.19 -16.03
C LEU A 558 26.64 8.14 -15.82
N MET A 559 25.51 7.84 -16.44
CA MET A 559 24.28 8.64 -16.36
C MET A 559 23.07 7.72 -16.19
N SER A 560 21.95 8.29 -15.76
CA SER A 560 20.68 7.56 -15.78
C SER A 560 20.23 7.34 -17.22
N THR A 561 19.67 6.17 -17.49
CA THR A 561 19.09 5.85 -18.80
C THR A 561 17.93 6.78 -19.16
N PHE A 562 17.16 7.23 -18.15
CA PHE A 562 16.07 8.18 -18.35
C PHE A 562 16.51 9.48 -19.03
N GLU A 563 17.72 9.96 -18.73
CA GLU A 563 18.25 11.20 -19.30
C GLU A 563 18.70 11.05 -20.76
N LYS A 564 18.75 9.81 -21.26
CA LYS A 564 19.36 9.41 -22.53
C LYS A 564 18.57 8.33 -23.27
N GLU A 565 17.24 8.31 -23.11
CA GLU A 565 16.38 7.25 -23.64
C GLU A 565 16.50 7.12 -25.17
N ASP A 566 16.51 8.24 -25.89
CA ASP A 566 16.66 8.26 -27.35
C ASP A 566 18.00 7.65 -27.79
N GLU A 567 19.09 8.07 -27.16
CA GLU A 567 20.42 7.55 -27.47
C GLU A 567 20.57 6.08 -27.07
N CYS A 568 19.84 5.60 -26.05
CA CYS A 568 19.77 4.18 -25.72
C CYS A 568 19.01 3.37 -26.77
N ILE A 569 17.92 3.90 -27.34
CA ILE A 569 17.20 3.29 -28.47
C ILE A 569 18.08 3.26 -29.72
N GLU A 570 18.84 4.32 -29.99
CA GLU A 570 19.83 4.34 -31.08
C GLU A 570 20.96 3.31 -30.87
N LEU A 571 21.44 3.18 -29.63
CA LEU A 571 22.43 2.16 -29.28
C LEU A 571 21.87 0.75 -29.52
N PHE A 572 20.58 0.51 -29.23
CA PHE A 572 19.93 -0.77 -29.50
C PHE A 572 19.98 -1.14 -30.98
N LYS A 573 19.61 -0.20 -31.86
CA LYS A 573 19.74 -0.37 -33.31
C LYS A 573 21.16 -0.70 -33.73
N THR A 574 22.14 -0.03 -33.12
CA THR A 574 23.56 -0.23 -33.43
C THR A 574 24.05 -1.62 -32.99
N VAL A 575 23.67 -2.07 -31.79
CA VAL A 575 24.18 -3.29 -31.15
C VAL A 575 23.46 -4.55 -31.64
N PHE A 576 22.14 -4.50 -31.76
CA PHE A 576 21.32 -5.67 -32.13
C PHE A 576 20.91 -5.69 -33.59
N LYS A 577 21.20 -4.64 -34.36
CA LYS A 577 20.79 -4.49 -35.78
C LYS A 577 19.27 -4.64 -35.96
N ALA A 578 18.50 -4.17 -34.99
CA ALA A 578 17.04 -4.23 -34.95
C ALA A 578 16.45 -2.90 -34.47
N GLU A 579 15.27 -2.54 -34.97
CA GLU A 579 14.56 -1.33 -34.53
C GLU A 579 13.83 -1.57 -33.20
N MET A 580 13.72 -0.53 -32.38
CA MET A 580 12.86 -0.52 -31.19
C MET A 580 12.02 0.75 -31.18
N SER A 581 10.70 0.59 -31.19
CA SER A 581 9.78 1.70 -31.04
C SER A 581 9.81 2.25 -29.61
N ARG A 582 9.46 3.53 -29.44
CA ARG A 582 9.30 4.14 -28.11
C ARG A 582 8.24 3.41 -27.28
N GLU A 583 7.18 2.95 -27.91
CA GLU A 583 6.13 2.15 -27.25
C GLU A 583 6.70 0.84 -26.69
N PHE A 584 7.51 0.12 -27.47
CA PHE A 584 8.13 -1.11 -27.00
C PHE A 584 9.18 -0.86 -25.90
N TRP A 585 9.93 0.23 -26.01
CA TRP A 585 10.85 0.69 -24.96
C TRP A 585 10.11 0.98 -23.65
N ASN A 586 9.02 1.75 -23.70
CA ASN A 586 8.21 2.08 -22.52
C ASN A 586 7.55 0.83 -21.94
N TRP A 587 7.04 -0.08 -22.76
CA TRP A 587 6.49 -1.35 -22.30
C TRP A 587 7.52 -2.19 -21.51
N LYS A 588 8.80 -2.11 -21.88
CA LYS A 588 9.90 -2.75 -21.15
C LYS A 588 10.29 -2.01 -19.87
N TYR A 589 10.50 -0.71 -19.96
CA TYR A 589 11.28 0.03 -18.97
C TYR A 589 10.52 1.13 -18.22
N ALA A 590 9.22 1.36 -18.45
CA ALA A 590 8.48 2.44 -17.78
C ALA A 590 8.62 2.42 -16.25
N GLU A 591 8.62 1.23 -15.64
CA GLU A 591 8.73 1.02 -14.19
C GLU A 591 10.18 1.19 -13.67
N THR A 592 11.20 1.08 -14.54
CA THR A 592 12.63 1.11 -14.18
C THR A 592 13.44 2.16 -14.94
N LYS A 593 12.78 3.07 -15.67
CA LYS A 593 13.44 4.06 -16.55
C LYS A 593 14.46 4.92 -15.81
N TRP A 594 14.11 5.36 -14.59
CA TRP A 594 14.96 6.16 -13.70
C TRP A 594 16.12 5.38 -13.07
N ARG A 595 16.05 4.05 -13.09
CA ARG A 595 16.98 3.13 -12.42
C ARG A 595 18.00 2.51 -13.36
N GLY A 596 17.81 2.62 -14.67
CA GLY A 596 18.76 2.16 -15.67
C GLY A 596 20.04 3.00 -15.66
N VAL A 597 21.19 2.38 -15.95
CA VAL A 597 22.49 3.05 -15.99
C VAL A 597 23.07 2.96 -17.39
N CYS A 598 23.51 4.10 -17.94
CA CYS A 598 24.20 4.17 -19.23
C CYS A 598 25.58 4.81 -19.09
N ALA A 599 26.51 4.43 -19.97
CA ALA A 599 27.82 5.05 -20.08
C ALA A 599 27.84 5.96 -21.32
N VAL A 600 28.27 7.21 -21.15
CA VAL A 600 28.29 8.25 -22.20
C VAL A 600 29.72 8.68 -22.48
N HIS A 601 30.11 8.64 -23.75
CA HIS A 601 31.42 9.10 -24.24
C HIS A 601 31.22 10.03 -25.44
N ASN A 602 31.80 11.23 -25.41
CA ASN A 602 31.62 12.27 -26.44
C ASN A 602 30.14 12.52 -26.77
N ASN A 603 29.31 12.68 -25.74
CA ASN A 603 27.86 12.91 -25.82
C ASN A 603 27.07 11.80 -26.55
N ARG A 604 27.61 10.58 -26.64
CA ARG A 604 26.90 9.40 -27.18
C ARG A 604 26.87 8.30 -26.14
N VAL A 605 25.73 7.62 -26.03
CA VAL A 605 25.62 6.42 -25.18
C VAL A 605 26.41 5.27 -25.82
N ILE A 606 27.37 4.74 -25.07
CA ILE A 606 28.27 3.66 -25.50
C ILE A 606 28.02 2.35 -24.75
N ALA A 607 27.32 2.38 -23.62
CA ALA A 607 26.83 1.19 -22.94
C ALA A 607 25.52 1.49 -22.19
N HIS A 608 24.70 0.46 -21.97
CA HIS A 608 23.45 0.54 -21.25
C HIS A 608 23.20 -0.76 -20.48
N TYR A 609 22.73 -0.59 -19.25
CA TYR A 609 22.34 -1.68 -18.37
C TYR A 609 21.04 -1.32 -17.66
N ASN A 610 19.99 -2.11 -17.91
CA ASN A 610 18.72 -1.99 -17.21
C ASN A 610 18.03 -3.36 -17.12
N ALA A 611 16.95 -3.44 -16.35
CA ALA A 611 16.17 -4.66 -16.17
C ALA A 611 14.67 -4.35 -16.12
N MET A 612 13.88 -5.37 -16.45
CA MET A 612 12.43 -5.33 -16.25
C MET A 612 12.07 -5.90 -14.87
N PRO A 613 11.18 -5.25 -14.12
CA PRO A 613 10.71 -5.78 -12.85
C PRO A 613 9.78 -6.98 -13.08
N ARG A 614 9.89 -7.95 -12.18
CA ARG A 614 9.12 -9.19 -12.19
C ARG A 614 8.73 -9.56 -10.78
N THR A 615 7.48 -9.95 -10.60
CA THR A 615 7.07 -10.66 -9.39
C THR A 615 7.15 -12.15 -9.66
N LEU A 616 7.82 -12.89 -8.79
CA LEU A 616 7.98 -14.34 -8.89
C LEU A 616 7.81 -15.01 -7.53
N TYR A 617 7.54 -16.30 -7.54
CA TYR A 617 7.61 -17.18 -6.39
C TYR A 617 8.97 -17.86 -6.38
N TYR A 618 9.75 -17.61 -5.33
CA TYR A 618 11.06 -18.20 -5.08
C TYR A 618 10.90 -19.23 -3.97
N PHE A 619 10.81 -20.52 -4.33
CA PHE A 619 10.57 -21.62 -3.39
C PHE A 619 9.36 -21.34 -2.48
N GLY A 620 8.23 -21.02 -3.09
CA GLY A 620 6.96 -20.72 -2.42
C GLY A 620 6.83 -19.32 -1.81
N LYS A 621 7.92 -18.55 -1.74
CA LYS A 621 7.88 -17.16 -1.26
C LYS A 621 7.75 -16.18 -2.40
N LYS A 622 6.70 -15.34 -2.37
CA LYS A 622 6.52 -14.24 -3.34
C LYS A 622 7.60 -13.16 -3.11
N ILE A 623 8.36 -12.83 -4.15
CA ILE A 623 9.40 -11.78 -4.12
C ILE A 623 9.33 -10.88 -5.37
N LYS A 624 9.89 -9.68 -5.27
CA LYS A 624 10.19 -8.82 -6.42
C LYS A 624 11.62 -9.09 -6.89
N ALA A 625 11.78 -9.32 -8.19
CA ALA A 625 13.04 -9.59 -8.83
C ALA A 625 13.22 -8.73 -10.09
N LEU A 626 14.47 -8.58 -10.53
CA LEU A 626 14.81 -7.87 -11.76
C LEU A 626 15.29 -8.86 -12.82
N GLN A 627 14.79 -8.71 -14.05
CA GLN A 627 15.23 -9.48 -15.22
C GLN A 627 16.03 -8.56 -16.15
N PRO A 628 17.38 -8.61 -16.17
CA PRO A 628 18.20 -7.79 -17.04
C PRO A 628 17.79 -7.96 -18.50
N CYS A 629 17.60 -6.85 -19.19
CA CYS A 629 17.13 -6.82 -20.58
C CYS A 629 17.98 -5.84 -21.38
N ASP A 630 18.27 -6.19 -22.63
CA ASP A 630 18.99 -5.35 -23.60
C ASP A 630 20.27 -4.73 -23.01
N THR A 631 21.12 -5.58 -22.44
CA THR A 631 22.48 -5.21 -22.03
C THR A 631 23.29 -4.86 -23.26
N MET A 632 23.70 -3.61 -23.39
CA MET A 632 24.32 -3.07 -24.60
C MET A 632 25.70 -2.50 -24.33
N VAL A 633 26.65 -2.82 -25.20
CA VAL A 633 27.97 -2.18 -25.27
C VAL A 633 28.36 -2.01 -26.73
N HIS A 634 28.61 -0.77 -27.13
CA HIS A 634 29.06 -0.42 -28.46
C HIS A 634 30.37 -1.13 -28.80
N GLU A 635 30.49 -1.69 -30.01
CA GLU A 635 31.58 -2.61 -30.40
C GLU A 635 32.99 -2.05 -30.15
N LYS A 636 33.23 -0.79 -30.52
CA LYS A 636 34.50 -0.07 -30.30
C LYS A 636 34.93 0.06 -28.82
N PHE A 637 34.00 -0.15 -27.89
CA PHE A 637 34.18 -0.01 -26.44
C PHE A 637 34.04 -1.34 -25.69
N ARG A 638 33.90 -2.47 -26.40
CA ARG A 638 33.97 -3.81 -25.82
C ARG A 638 35.42 -4.13 -25.43
N GLY A 639 35.87 -3.58 -24.30
CA GLY A 639 37.17 -3.91 -23.69
C GLY A 639 37.15 -5.29 -23.01
N GLY A 640 38.34 -5.85 -22.76
CA GLY A 640 38.51 -7.12 -22.03
C GLY A 640 38.00 -7.07 -20.58
N ILE A 641 38.20 -8.15 -19.83
CA ILE A 641 37.73 -8.31 -18.45
C ILE A 641 38.46 -7.33 -17.51
N ARG A 642 37.92 -6.11 -17.38
CA ARG A 642 38.49 -5.03 -16.56
C ARG A 642 37.39 -4.36 -15.74
N THR A 643 37.72 -4.04 -14.49
CA THR A 643 36.84 -3.34 -13.54
C THR A 643 36.58 -1.87 -13.89
N GLN A 644 37.09 -1.40 -15.04
CA GLN A 644 36.83 -0.06 -15.60
C GLN A 644 36.16 -0.12 -16.97
N SER A 645 35.74 -1.32 -17.42
CA SER A 645 35.01 -1.44 -18.67
C SER A 645 33.61 -0.80 -18.56
N PRO A 646 33.07 -0.23 -19.64
CA PRO A 646 31.71 0.32 -19.63
C PRO A 646 30.65 -0.70 -19.17
N PHE A 647 30.83 -1.97 -19.54
CA PHE A 647 29.97 -3.07 -19.08
C PHE A 647 29.99 -3.22 -17.56
N TYR A 648 31.18 -3.37 -16.95
CA TYR A 648 31.29 -3.57 -15.51
C TYR A 648 30.83 -2.35 -14.72
N MET A 649 31.17 -1.14 -15.18
CA MET A 649 30.81 0.09 -14.49
C MET A 649 29.29 0.31 -14.50
N THR A 650 28.61 0.10 -15.63
CA THR A 650 27.14 0.19 -15.71
C THR A 650 26.48 -0.90 -14.87
N LEU A 651 26.95 -2.16 -14.95
CA LEU A 651 26.43 -3.28 -14.15
C LEU A 651 26.64 -3.08 -12.64
N SER A 652 27.84 -2.69 -12.20
CA SER A 652 28.17 -2.60 -10.77
C SER A 652 27.39 -1.48 -10.08
N VAL A 653 27.29 -0.31 -10.71
CA VAL A 653 26.45 0.79 -10.21
C VAL A 653 24.99 0.36 -10.19
N TRP A 654 24.51 -0.25 -11.27
CA TRP A 654 23.13 -0.70 -11.35
C TRP A 654 22.78 -1.74 -10.27
N VAL A 655 23.62 -2.75 -10.04
CA VAL A 655 23.40 -3.78 -9.00
C VAL A 655 23.38 -3.15 -7.61
N ASN A 656 24.38 -2.32 -7.27
CA ASN A 656 24.47 -1.68 -5.95
C ASN A 656 23.30 -0.74 -5.66
N SER A 657 22.73 -0.11 -6.68
CA SER A 657 21.61 0.81 -6.53
C SER A 657 20.23 0.15 -6.55
N ASN A 658 20.13 -1.14 -6.92
CA ASN A 658 18.84 -1.79 -7.15
C ASN A 658 18.63 -3.12 -6.39
N ILE A 659 19.69 -3.81 -5.98
CA ILE A 659 19.63 -5.15 -5.37
C ILE A 659 20.36 -5.14 -4.01
N GLY A 660 19.72 -5.62 -2.93
CA GLY A 660 20.31 -5.64 -1.59
C GLY A 660 19.30 -5.97 -0.49
N VAL A 661 19.78 -6.14 0.76
CA VAL A 661 18.95 -6.48 1.93
C VAL A 661 17.92 -5.39 2.25
N ASP A 662 18.27 -4.13 2.01
CA ASP A 662 17.42 -2.96 2.23
C ASP A 662 16.87 -2.36 0.92
N GLN A 663 16.89 -3.14 -0.17
CA GLN A 663 16.43 -2.69 -1.48
C GLN A 663 15.11 -3.36 -1.86
N GLU A 664 14.34 -2.69 -2.73
CA GLU A 664 13.02 -3.16 -3.17
C GLU A 664 13.06 -4.54 -3.86
N TYR A 665 14.18 -4.88 -4.50
CA TYR A 665 14.34 -6.12 -5.27
C TYR A 665 15.34 -7.05 -4.59
N SER A 666 14.92 -8.30 -4.33
CA SER A 666 15.72 -9.26 -3.57
C SER A 666 16.76 -9.99 -4.41
N LEU A 667 16.54 -10.14 -5.72
CA LEU A 667 17.48 -10.78 -6.64
C LEU A 667 17.33 -10.31 -8.08
N THR A 668 18.33 -10.64 -8.89
CA THR A 668 18.31 -10.51 -10.35
C THR A 668 18.49 -11.88 -11.01
N TYR A 669 17.81 -12.14 -12.13
CA TYR A 669 17.94 -13.40 -12.87
C TYR A 669 17.90 -13.18 -14.38
N GLY A 670 18.56 -14.05 -15.14
CA GLY A 670 18.54 -13.98 -16.60
C GLY A 670 19.29 -15.12 -17.26
N PHE A 671 19.33 -15.08 -18.58
CA PHE A 671 19.95 -16.12 -19.42
C PHE A 671 21.10 -15.51 -20.24
N PRO A 672 22.19 -15.07 -19.59
CA PRO A 672 23.30 -14.45 -20.30
C PRO A 672 23.99 -15.46 -21.21
N ASN A 673 24.50 -14.98 -22.35
CA ASN A 673 25.39 -15.80 -23.17
C ASN A 673 26.70 -16.11 -22.42
N LYS A 674 27.44 -17.12 -22.90
CA LYS A 674 28.69 -17.59 -22.27
C LYS A 674 29.67 -16.46 -21.98
N ARG A 675 29.86 -15.52 -22.91
CA ARG A 675 30.78 -14.39 -22.73
C ARG A 675 30.37 -13.49 -21.57
N VAL A 676 29.10 -13.11 -21.49
CA VAL A 676 28.58 -12.28 -20.37
C VAL A 676 28.69 -13.04 -19.06
N MET A 677 28.38 -14.35 -19.07
CA MET A 677 28.48 -15.19 -17.89
C MET A 677 29.91 -15.32 -17.36
N ASP A 678 30.89 -15.53 -18.24
CA ASP A 678 32.31 -15.65 -17.87
C ASP A 678 32.83 -14.34 -17.27
N VAL A 679 32.45 -13.20 -17.86
CA VAL A 679 32.80 -11.86 -17.36
C VAL A 679 32.15 -11.61 -15.99
N SER A 680 30.84 -11.87 -15.84
CA SER A 680 30.14 -11.66 -14.58
C SER A 680 30.62 -12.57 -13.45
N ARG A 681 30.99 -13.82 -13.74
CA ARG A 681 31.61 -14.74 -12.76
C ARG A 681 32.98 -14.27 -12.33
N HIS A 682 33.83 -13.87 -13.29
CA HIS A 682 35.14 -13.31 -12.96
C HIS A 682 35.02 -12.08 -12.06
N LEU A 683 34.01 -11.24 -12.32
CA LEU A 683 33.70 -10.03 -11.55
C LEU A 683 32.85 -10.31 -10.30
N LYS A 684 32.50 -11.58 -10.04
CA LYS A 684 31.71 -12.05 -8.88
C LYS A 684 30.34 -11.40 -8.74
N VAL A 685 29.67 -11.12 -9.87
CA VAL A 685 28.34 -10.50 -9.92
C VAL A 685 27.23 -11.52 -10.20
N TYR A 686 27.53 -12.64 -10.88
CA TYR A 686 26.58 -13.72 -11.17
C TYR A 686 27.10 -15.09 -10.75
N GLU A 687 26.16 -15.98 -10.43
CA GLU A 687 26.41 -17.41 -10.22
C GLU A 687 25.50 -18.27 -11.11
N LYS A 688 25.99 -19.42 -11.57
CA LYS A 688 25.21 -20.31 -12.44
C LYS A 688 24.30 -21.18 -11.59
N VAL A 689 23.00 -21.12 -11.87
CA VAL A 689 22.00 -22.00 -11.22
C VAL A 689 21.59 -23.16 -12.14
N ASP A 690 21.43 -22.92 -13.44
CA ASP A 690 21.05 -23.94 -14.42
C ASP A 690 21.57 -23.59 -15.84
N ALA A 691 21.22 -24.39 -16.84
CA ALA A 691 21.39 -24.12 -18.27
C ALA A 691 20.03 -24.17 -18.99
N ILE A 692 19.94 -23.54 -20.16
CA ILE A 692 18.77 -23.62 -21.03
C ILE A 692 19.09 -24.61 -22.15
N SER A 693 18.19 -25.58 -22.34
CA SER A 693 18.17 -26.51 -23.46
C SER A 693 17.14 -26.06 -24.49
N GLU A 694 17.51 -26.19 -25.76
CA GLU A 694 16.59 -26.05 -26.89
C GLU A 694 15.99 -27.43 -27.21
N VAL A 695 14.66 -27.51 -27.31
CA VAL A 695 13.92 -28.77 -27.55
C VAL A 695 13.13 -28.64 -28.85
N HIS A 696 13.16 -29.69 -29.68
CA HIS A 696 12.49 -29.75 -30.98
C HIS A 696 11.49 -30.89 -30.98
N TYR A 697 10.22 -30.58 -31.23
CA TYR A 697 9.16 -31.57 -31.29
C TYR A 697 8.71 -31.75 -32.73
N ARG A 698 8.80 -32.97 -33.27
CA ARG A 698 8.43 -33.28 -34.66
C ARG A 698 7.34 -34.35 -34.71
N PHE A 699 6.23 -34.00 -35.35
CA PHE A 699 5.15 -34.93 -35.62
C PHE A 699 5.63 -36.01 -36.60
N ASN A 700 5.36 -37.29 -36.27
CA ASN A 700 5.71 -38.43 -37.10
C ASN A 700 4.44 -38.92 -37.82
N GLU A 701 4.38 -38.76 -39.14
CA GLU A 701 3.18 -39.08 -39.95
C GLU A 701 2.80 -40.57 -39.93
N ASN A 702 3.71 -41.46 -39.48
CA ASN A 702 3.47 -42.91 -39.37
C ASN A 702 2.84 -43.36 -38.04
N SER A 703 2.53 -42.46 -37.09
CA SER A 703 1.82 -42.83 -35.86
C SER A 703 0.31 -42.65 -36.03
N GLU A 704 -0.47 -43.74 -35.97
CA GLU A 704 -1.94 -43.70 -35.95
C GLU A 704 -2.55 -43.06 -34.67
N ASP A 705 -1.71 -42.59 -33.74
CA ASP A 705 -2.06 -42.40 -32.32
C ASP A 705 -2.44 -40.97 -31.86
N LEU A 706 -2.55 -39.98 -32.76
CA LEU A 706 -2.89 -38.61 -32.36
C LEU A 706 -4.27 -38.16 -32.85
N LYS A 707 -5.31 -38.93 -32.50
CA LYS A 707 -6.67 -38.36 -32.43
C LYS A 707 -6.80 -37.59 -31.12
N SER A 708 -6.74 -36.26 -31.20
CA SER A 708 -7.00 -35.43 -30.04
C SER A 708 -8.43 -35.64 -29.54
N ILE A 709 -8.55 -35.94 -28.25
CA ILE A 709 -9.82 -35.96 -27.52
C ILE A 709 -10.15 -34.59 -26.91
N TYR A 710 -9.25 -33.61 -27.06
CA TYR A 710 -9.37 -32.28 -26.50
C TYR A 710 -9.95 -31.29 -27.50
N ARG A 711 -10.64 -30.28 -26.99
CA ARG A 711 -11.13 -29.15 -27.78
C ARG A 711 -10.18 -27.97 -27.57
N THR A 712 -9.55 -27.52 -28.65
CA THR A 712 -8.63 -26.37 -28.62
C THR A 712 -9.22 -25.15 -29.30
N VAL A 713 -9.12 -24.00 -28.63
CA VAL A 713 -9.73 -22.74 -29.08
C VAL A 713 -8.69 -21.62 -29.04
N LEU A 714 -8.56 -20.87 -30.14
CA LEU A 714 -7.76 -19.65 -30.18
C LEU A 714 -8.48 -18.55 -29.37
N MET A 715 -7.78 -17.98 -28.39
CA MET A 715 -8.29 -16.91 -27.54
C MET A 715 -8.32 -15.59 -28.31
N ASN A 716 -9.52 -15.00 -28.45
CA ASN A 716 -9.73 -13.75 -29.18
C ASN A 716 -10.35 -12.61 -28.33
N SER A 717 -10.84 -12.88 -27.10
CA SER A 717 -11.55 -11.87 -26.29
C SER A 717 -11.01 -11.74 -24.87
N SER A 718 -11.12 -10.52 -24.33
CA SER A 718 -10.84 -10.15 -22.94
C SER A 718 -12.02 -10.48 -22.01
N GLU A 719 -12.75 -11.56 -22.27
CA GLU A 719 -13.97 -11.89 -21.53
C GLU A 719 -13.64 -12.25 -20.06
N PRO A 720 -14.39 -11.68 -19.08
CA PRO A 720 -14.15 -11.92 -17.65
C PRO A 720 -14.13 -13.41 -17.28
N THR A 721 -15.01 -14.21 -17.90
CA THR A 721 -15.11 -15.66 -17.65
C THR A 721 -13.80 -16.39 -18.02
N THR A 722 -13.17 -16.02 -19.12
CA THR A 722 -11.89 -16.61 -19.55
C THR A 722 -10.74 -16.19 -18.63
N ALA A 723 -10.76 -14.95 -18.13
CA ALA A 723 -9.75 -14.47 -17.17
C ALA A 723 -9.76 -15.29 -15.87
N HIS A 724 -10.93 -15.54 -15.29
CA HIS A 724 -11.07 -16.36 -14.07
C HIS A 724 -10.58 -17.80 -14.27
N GLN A 725 -10.82 -18.40 -15.44
CA GLN A 725 -10.35 -19.75 -15.74
C GLN A 725 -8.82 -19.82 -15.89
N ILE A 726 -8.18 -18.80 -16.48
CA ILE A 726 -6.72 -18.69 -16.55
C ILE A 726 -6.12 -18.51 -15.15
N ASP A 727 -6.75 -17.69 -14.31
CA ASP A 727 -6.31 -17.48 -12.92
C ASP A 727 -6.39 -18.76 -12.09
N ALA A 728 -7.45 -19.55 -12.26
CA ALA A 728 -7.59 -20.86 -11.64
C ALA A 728 -6.50 -21.84 -12.11
N LEU A 729 -6.22 -21.91 -13.43
CA LEU A 729 -5.12 -22.73 -13.96
C LEU A 729 -3.76 -22.30 -13.41
N TRP A 730 -3.52 -21.00 -13.32
CA TRP A 730 -2.28 -20.46 -12.76
C TRP A 730 -2.08 -20.86 -11.29
N LEU A 731 -3.14 -20.81 -10.47
CA LEU A 731 -3.06 -21.24 -9.06
C LEU A 731 -2.73 -22.73 -8.93
N GLN A 732 -3.28 -23.57 -9.80
CA GLN A 732 -2.96 -25.00 -9.83
C GLN A 732 -1.50 -25.24 -10.25
N MET A 733 -1.02 -24.53 -11.28
CA MET A 733 0.38 -24.56 -11.69
C MET A 733 1.32 -24.11 -10.55
N LEU A 734 0.94 -23.06 -9.80
CA LEU A 734 1.74 -22.56 -8.69
C LEU A 734 1.92 -23.61 -7.58
N GLU A 735 0.90 -24.42 -7.30
CA GLU A 735 0.97 -25.51 -6.32
C GLU A 735 1.96 -26.60 -6.76
N ASP A 736 1.92 -27.02 -8.03
CA ASP A 736 2.79 -28.06 -8.59
C ASP A 736 4.28 -27.69 -8.62
N PHE A 737 4.59 -26.39 -8.63
CA PHE A 737 5.94 -25.84 -8.77
C PHE A 737 6.37 -25.00 -7.54
N ASN A 738 5.80 -25.29 -6.37
CA ASN A 738 6.10 -24.58 -5.12
C ASN A 738 7.58 -24.70 -4.68
N ASP A 739 8.28 -25.75 -5.11
CA ASP A 739 9.71 -26.00 -4.87
C ASP A 739 10.63 -25.35 -5.93
N SER A 740 10.08 -24.52 -6.82
CA SER A 740 10.78 -23.98 -7.98
C SER A 740 10.75 -22.44 -7.99
N ILE A 741 11.52 -21.84 -8.91
CA ILE A 741 11.46 -20.40 -9.18
C ILE A 741 10.44 -20.18 -10.30
N LEU A 742 9.29 -19.61 -9.98
CA LEU A 742 8.17 -19.48 -10.91
C LEU A 742 7.69 -18.03 -11.04
N GLY A 743 7.72 -17.50 -12.27
CA GLY A 743 7.16 -16.17 -12.57
C GLY A 743 5.63 -16.21 -12.65
N ILE A 744 4.97 -15.10 -12.32
CA ILE A 744 3.49 -15.02 -12.41
C ILE A 744 3.00 -15.31 -13.84
N ARG A 745 1.95 -16.13 -13.97
CA ARG A 745 1.23 -16.45 -15.22
C ARG A 745 -0.29 -16.29 -15.13
N ASN A 746 -0.76 -15.34 -14.34
CA ASN A 746 -2.19 -15.04 -14.22
C ASN A 746 -2.76 -14.35 -15.48
N SER A 747 -4.08 -14.12 -15.52
CA SER A 747 -4.81 -13.50 -16.63
C SER A 747 -4.25 -12.13 -17.01
N VAL A 748 -3.95 -11.28 -16.02
CA VAL A 748 -3.31 -9.95 -16.21
C VAL A 748 -1.95 -10.08 -16.90
N TYR A 749 -1.14 -11.07 -16.51
CA TYR A 749 0.13 -11.35 -17.16
C TYR A 749 -0.09 -11.77 -18.63
N VAL A 750 -1.01 -12.69 -18.91
CA VAL A 750 -1.28 -13.17 -20.27
C VAL A 750 -1.72 -12.01 -21.17
N GLN A 751 -2.62 -11.15 -20.68
CA GLN A 751 -3.08 -9.96 -21.41
C GLN A 751 -1.91 -9.00 -21.70
N ARG A 752 -1.13 -8.59 -20.69
CA ARG A 752 -0.02 -7.64 -20.89
C ARG A 752 1.13 -8.23 -21.72
N ARG A 753 1.47 -9.50 -21.49
CA ARG A 753 2.68 -10.13 -22.05
C ARG A 753 2.48 -10.59 -23.49
N TYR A 754 1.28 -11.08 -23.82
CA TYR A 754 1.02 -11.76 -25.09
C TYR A 754 -0.04 -11.05 -25.92
N LEU A 755 -1.23 -10.77 -25.37
CA LEU A 755 -2.34 -10.22 -26.15
C LEU A 755 -2.13 -8.75 -26.53
N HIS A 756 -1.64 -7.93 -25.60
CA HIS A 756 -1.37 -6.50 -25.78
C HIS A 756 0.13 -6.19 -25.99
N HIS A 757 0.89 -7.14 -26.53
CA HIS A 757 2.33 -6.93 -26.72
C HIS A 757 2.59 -5.98 -27.92
N PRO A 758 3.31 -4.85 -27.74
CA PRO A 758 3.37 -3.80 -28.76
C PRO A 758 4.26 -4.13 -29.97
N ALA A 759 5.16 -5.12 -29.86
CA ALA A 759 6.14 -5.43 -30.91
C ALA A 759 6.00 -6.83 -31.55
N TYR A 760 5.23 -7.73 -30.96
CA TYR A 760 5.17 -9.13 -31.39
C TYR A 760 3.74 -9.63 -31.29
N LYS A 761 3.32 -10.41 -32.30
CA LYS A 761 2.01 -11.05 -32.30
C LYS A 761 2.14 -12.47 -31.77
N TYR A 762 1.43 -12.76 -30.69
CA TYR A 762 1.35 -14.08 -30.06
C TYR A 762 -0.05 -14.67 -30.28
N GLU A 763 -0.13 -15.99 -30.34
CA GLU A 763 -1.40 -16.72 -30.38
C GLU A 763 -1.54 -17.52 -29.08
N CYS A 764 -2.61 -17.29 -28.32
CA CYS A 764 -2.90 -17.99 -27.07
C CYS A 764 -4.02 -19.01 -27.31
N TYR A 765 -3.75 -20.28 -27.07
CA TYR A 765 -4.71 -21.36 -27.28
C TYR A 765 -5.15 -21.96 -25.95
N LEU A 766 -6.45 -22.11 -25.79
CA LEU A 766 -7.11 -22.74 -24.65
C LEU A 766 -7.43 -24.19 -24.98
N VAL A 767 -7.04 -25.11 -24.11
CA VAL A 767 -7.25 -26.56 -24.28
C VAL A 767 -8.26 -27.04 -23.26
N PHE A 768 -9.36 -27.61 -23.75
CA PHE A 768 -10.44 -28.13 -22.94
C PHE A 768 -10.52 -29.65 -23.03
N ASN A 769 -10.69 -30.29 -21.88
CA ASN A 769 -11.20 -31.65 -21.81
C ASN A 769 -12.70 -31.56 -21.56
N GLU A 770 -13.52 -31.98 -22.52
CA GLU A 770 -14.95 -31.69 -22.56
C GLU A 770 -15.22 -30.18 -22.39
N ASN A 771 -15.75 -29.75 -21.25
CA ASN A 771 -16.04 -28.35 -20.91
C ASN A 771 -15.08 -27.75 -19.87
N VAL A 772 -14.09 -28.52 -19.41
CA VAL A 772 -13.14 -28.08 -18.37
C VAL A 772 -11.85 -27.60 -19.04
N LEU A 773 -11.44 -26.36 -18.74
CA LEU A 773 -10.17 -25.82 -19.20
C LEU A 773 -9.03 -26.54 -18.45
N ILE A 774 -8.17 -27.26 -19.18
CA ILE A 774 -7.07 -28.03 -18.60
C ILE A 774 -5.70 -27.39 -18.84
N GLY A 775 -5.60 -26.47 -19.79
CA GLY A 775 -4.37 -25.73 -20.02
C GLY A 775 -4.49 -24.61 -21.04
N LEU A 776 -3.49 -23.76 -21.04
CA LEU A 776 -3.27 -22.71 -22.03
C LEU A 776 -1.84 -22.83 -22.54
N PHE A 777 -1.64 -22.74 -23.84
CA PHE A 777 -0.31 -22.62 -24.43
C PHE A 777 -0.22 -21.41 -25.36
N VAL A 778 0.96 -20.80 -25.41
CA VAL A 778 1.20 -19.59 -26.19
C VAL A 778 2.24 -19.88 -27.25
N VAL A 779 1.96 -19.50 -28.50
CA VAL A 779 2.90 -19.65 -29.62
C VAL A 779 3.23 -18.32 -30.28
N LYS A 780 4.41 -18.28 -30.90
CA LYS A 780 4.86 -17.23 -31.82
C LYS A 780 5.33 -17.89 -33.11
N ARG A 781 4.82 -17.44 -34.25
CA ARG A 781 5.24 -17.96 -35.57
C ARG A 781 6.49 -17.22 -36.05
N GLU A 782 7.49 -17.97 -36.50
CA GLU A 782 8.71 -17.43 -37.13
C GLU A 782 9.02 -18.22 -38.40
N GLN A 783 8.79 -17.61 -39.58
CA GLN A 783 9.06 -18.18 -40.91
C GLN A 783 8.61 -19.65 -41.06
N ASP A 784 9.51 -20.60 -40.82
CA ASP A 784 9.30 -22.05 -41.00
C ASP A 784 9.14 -22.85 -39.68
N VAL A 785 9.12 -22.18 -38.53
CA VAL A 785 9.06 -22.80 -37.20
C VAL A 785 8.05 -22.09 -36.28
N VAL A 786 7.33 -22.88 -35.49
CA VAL A 786 6.45 -22.37 -34.43
C VAL A 786 7.18 -22.45 -33.09
N LEU A 787 7.36 -21.30 -32.45
CA LEU A 787 7.96 -21.21 -31.12
C LEU A 787 6.88 -21.35 -30.06
N LEU A 788 6.99 -22.34 -29.19
CA LEU A 788 6.19 -22.46 -27.97
C LEU A 788 6.81 -21.59 -26.88
N MET A 789 6.06 -20.55 -26.50
CA MET A 789 6.53 -19.45 -25.65
C MET A 789 6.21 -19.66 -24.17
N ASP A 790 5.07 -20.27 -23.87
CA ASP A 790 4.60 -20.50 -22.50
C ASP A 790 3.58 -21.63 -22.45
N ILE A 791 3.49 -22.30 -21.30
CA ILE A 791 2.42 -23.24 -20.94
C ILE A 791 1.94 -22.85 -19.54
N ILE A 792 0.62 -22.73 -19.39
CA ILE A 792 -0.06 -22.52 -18.11
C ILE A 792 -1.01 -23.69 -17.91
N SER A 793 -0.61 -24.63 -17.06
CA SER A 793 -1.37 -25.86 -16.81
C SER A 793 -0.83 -26.55 -15.54
N LYS A 794 -1.54 -27.56 -15.05
CA LYS A 794 -0.99 -28.51 -14.09
C LYS A 794 0.15 -29.31 -14.70
N LYS A 795 1.17 -29.64 -13.92
CA LYS A 795 2.36 -30.42 -14.32
C LYS A 795 2.00 -31.72 -15.02
N GLU A 796 0.97 -32.41 -14.55
CA GLU A 796 0.48 -33.68 -15.14
C GLU A 796 -0.01 -33.53 -16.59
N ASN A 797 -0.51 -32.35 -16.96
CA ASN A 797 -1.12 -32.09 -18.27
C ASN A 797 -0.11 -31.60 -19.32
N PHE A 798 1.14 -31.28 -18.96
CA PHE A 798 2.13 -30.68 -19.88
C PHE A 798 2.30 -31.49 -21.17
N LYS A 799 2.41 -32.81 -21.05
CA LYS A 799 2.57 -33.71 -22.21
C LYS A 799 1.35 -33.68 -23.13
N ALA A 800 0.15 -33.66 -22.56
CA ALA A 800 -1.08 -33.56 -23.33
C ALA A 800 -1.17 -32.21 -24.08
N ILE A 801 -0.81 -31.11 -23.41
CA ILE A 801 -0.78 -29.78 -24.02
C ILE A 801 0.24 -29.68 -25.16
N ILE A 802 1.43 -30.28 -25.00
CA ILE A 802 2.45 -30.32 -26.06
C ILE A 802 1.97 -31.13 -27.25
N ASN A 803 1.38 -32.32 -27.01
CA ASN A 803 0.82 -33.14 -28.07
C ASN A 803 -0.29 -32.40 -28.82
N GLU A 804 -1.14 -31.66 -28.10
CA GLU A 804 -2.19 -30.84 -28.71
C GLU A 804 -1.64 -29.67 -29.53
N ALA A 805 -0.55 -29.04 -29.08
CA ALA A 805 0.11 -28.05 -29.91
C ALA A 805 0.69 -28.72 -31.18
N LEU A 806 1.24 -29.94 -31.08
CA LEU A 806 1.82 -30.67 -32.21
C LEU A 806 0.78 -31.08 -33.26
N THR A 807 -0.44 -31.43 -32.86
CA THR A 807 -1.53 -31.72 -33.82
C THR A 807 -1.85 -30.48 -34.68
N LEU A 808 -1.72 -29.27 -34.11
CA LEU A 808 -1.98 -28.02 -34.81
C LEU A 808 -0.81 -27.55 -35.67
N PHE A 809 0.44 -27.71 -35.22
CA PHE A 809 1.60 -27.05 -35.84
C PHE A 809 2.63 -28.00 -36.47
N LYS A 810 2.54 -29.31 -36.22
CA LYS A 810 3.43 -30.38 -36.72
C LYS A 810 4.91 -30.30 -36.30
N HIS A 811 5.47 -29.10 -36.17
CA HIS A 811 6.84 -28.85 -35.74
C HIS A 811 6.88 -27.66 -34.78
N ILE A 812 7.30 -27.91 -33.54
CA ILE A 812 7.35 -26.91 -32.48
C ILE A 812 8.74 -26.89 -31.85
N LYS A 813 9.19 -25.70 -31.49
CA LYS A 813 10.46 -25.46 -30.82
C LYS A 813 10.26 -24.67 -29.52
N CYS A 814 10.96 -25.03 -28.45
CA CYS A 814 10.95 -24.26 -27.20
C CYS A 814 12.30 -24.27 -26.49
N TRP A 815 12.41 -23.44 -25.46
CA TRP A 815 13.56 -23.40 -24.55
C TRP A 815 13.09 -23.67 -23.13
N ILE A 816 13.74 -24.62 -22.47
CA ILE A 816 13.45 -25.02 -21.09
C ILE A 816 14.75 -25.21 -20.33
N THR A 817 14.72 -25.01 -19.01
CA THR A 817 15.87 -25.33 -18.16
C THR A 817 16.21 -26.81 -18.26
N THR A 818 17.49 -27.14 -18.39
CA THR A 818 17.95 -28.52 -18.61
C THR A 818 17.45 -29.47 -17.52
N SER A 819 17.37 -29.00 -16.26
CA SER A 819 16.81 -29.77 -15.14
C SER A 819 15.33 -30.13 -15.25
N LYS A 820 14.58 -29.53 -16.19
CA LYS A 820 13.12 -29.67 -16.33
C LYS A 820 12.70 -30.27 -17.68
N THR A 821 13.63 -30.68 -18.54
CA THR A 821 13.33 -31.23 -19.87
C THR A 821 12.41 -32.47 -19.81
N GLU A 822 12.58 -33.33 -18.80
CA GLU A 822 11.76 -34.54 -18.62
C GLU A 822 10.26 -34.24 -18.45
N LEU A 823 9.90 -33.07 -17.90
CA LEU A 823 8.51 -32.65 -17.73
C LEU A 823 7.78 -32.47 -19.06
N MET A 824 8.54 -32.15 -20.10
CA MET A 824 8.03 -31.89 -21.44
C MET A 824 8.46 -32.96 -22.44
N ALA A 825 9.09 -34.06 -21.99
CA ALA A 825 9.51 -35.14 -22.87
C ALA A 825 8.31 -35.94 -23.37
N THR A 826 8.23 -36.09 -24.70
CA THR A 826 7.21 -36.88 -25.40
C THR A 826 7.91 -37.86 -26.33
N GLN A 827 7.19 -38.83 -26.90
CA GLN A 827 7.76 -39.71 -27.94
C GLN A 827 8.20 -38.96 -29.22
N HIS A 828 7.90 -37.66 -29.31
CA HIS A 828 8.17 -36.77 -30.43
C HIS A 828 9.24 -35.70 -30.13
N SER A 829 9.81 -35.69 -28.92
CA SER A 829 10.73 -34.65 -28.40
C SER A 829 12.21 -34.94 -28.59
#